data_AF-A0A1M4N9F5-F1
#
_entry.id   AF-A0A1M4N9F5-F1
#
_cell.length_a   1.000
_cell.length_b   1.000
_cell.length_c   1.000
_cell.angle_alpha   90.00
_cell.angle_beta   90.00
_cell.angle_gamma   90.00
#
_symmetry.space_group_name_H-M   'P 1'
#
loop_
_entity.id
_entity.type
_entity.pdbx_description
1 polymer ?
#
loop_
_entity_poly.entity_id
_entity_poly.type
_entity_poly.pdbx_seq_one_letter_code
_entity_poly.pdbx_strand_id
1 'polypeptide(L)'
;MNDNVNSKQNSTTYFDYFSVADIVKEAICELKKKESDIVTKLRDYEPSIAYEALLQVLEARRGKVVLIDKDKNSLEIAENKFGTIVNNLKHTVNKIIDTVEKDEKVNMIGRINDVIAYNIDFNMLKKARDTFITVPVIVQNKLIENEYIIFRSDNAEFNIPNKSLIGNHTLFISNKGRVIVYNSGGDFGGEAVYITIYPIEVSFSGGIDFKSDINEEFSYNYKISINDFFQLLKKIDKKCFSVDDYYGKKIIKIDGNSYFISNITIDKDKIIVENLNNHNIEINYKHIQEYEYCNGLLNIKGYFSFKNDVEERYCKEISLFIPNESKLENLRSFFYNRNNLTSIIPEESEVLFGRLTGYVNDILYNKKDIAIVKKENIINFVNIDSLRKIYGFSLENVSYYIENNTIFIIQDKNIFLLNLAEEYNDKFGLSEKTNFDSNLYRFGYTDEGYPFIINISSEGVEFKQSANRNFLYLENTQIKDITVKEFIDSSEFVKINITKIDNENFTFYLYGKNVNELVKKTFKNSKLKLYNSLKVEDLFTSWARQINDILNYYYFGSLFCVKEELDKLLEEKSSNLDYEDKLKAVNILYYAVQEQKKQLDIVGIYLPKLLENNERELMKKLGRNISSMPFKGLQKQLLSIASQILRSLNEIERTLAHIPYAIYPNTNTRFATINSRYRQAGAQGLVGAAGAIFTGAFSLMGILNSAVNILNTYKMDKELEKVEKNKVDIYTYQAIDYFKHIMQIMIPYYIDEVNQALFYTFKQISQYYVNLNDSSEVKMELIHRISDLYTMKQLPISDLMVKPKKYLIEQIQSSINVNMAEINNNLLKGGGENV
;
A
#
# COMPACT_ATOMS: atom_id res chain seq x y z
N MET A 1 32.61 54.29 -61.00
CA MET A 1 32.69 53.57 -62.29
C MET A 1 33.62 52.41 -62.08
N ASN A 2 33.07 51.21 -62.16
CA ASN A 2 33.71 49.91 -62.36
C ASN A 2 34.69 49.45 -61.26
N ASP A 3 34.75 48.20 -60.86
CA ASP A 3 33.93 47.01 -61.12
C ASP A 3 34.34 45.98 -60.06
N ASN A 4 33.47 45.00 -59.88
CA ASN A 4 33.70 43.69 -59.27
C ASN A 4 35.17 43.24 -59.19
N VAL A 5 35.55 42.68 -58.02
CA VAL A 5 36.03 41.29 -57.83
C VAL A 5 36.60 41.17 -56.40
N ASN A 6 35.84 40.52 -55.50
CA ASN A 6 36.31 39.46 -54.59
C ASN A 6 35.23 39.04 -53.57
N SER A 7 34.05 38.67 -54.07
CA SER A 7 33.04 37.92 -53.31
C SER A 7 33.28 36.39 -53.32
N LYS A 8 34.51 35.94 -53.64
CA LYS A 8 34.88 34.51 -53.72
C LYS A 8 35.82 34.02 -52.62
N GLN A 9 36.30 34.88 -51.70
CA GLN A 9 37.19 34.45 -50.61
C GLN A 9 36.49 34.21 -49.25
N ASN A 10 35.25 34.66 -49.06
CA ASN A 10 34.56 34.54 -47.76
C ASN A 10 33.59 33.34 -47.64
N SER A 11 33.30 32.60 -48.72
CA SER A 11 32.42 31.43 -48.65
C SER A 11 33.16 30.12 -48.38
N THR A 12 34.45 30.03 -48.72
CA THR A 12 35.26 28.81 -48.55
C THR A 12 35.73 28.63 -47.11
N THR A 13 36.11 29.73 -46.43
CA THR A 13 36.59 29.69 -45.03
C THR A 13 35.48 29.34 -44.04
N TYR A 14 34.24 29.77 -44.25
CA TYR A 14 33.13 29.52 -43.32
C TYR A 14 32.70 28.04 -43.27
N PHE A 15 32.73 27.32 -44.41
CA PHE A 15 32.37 25.89 -44.47
C PHE A 15 33.43 24.97 -43.83
N ASP A 16 34.70 25.36 -43.87
CA ASP A 16 35.78 24.55 -43.30
C ASP A 16 35.81 24.62 -41.75
N TYR A 17 35.36 25.71 -41.12
CA TYR A 17 35.26 25.81 -39.64
C TYR A 17 34.16 24.95 -39.03
N PHE A 18 33.01 24.84 -39.69
CA PHE A 18 31.95 23.91 -39.25
C PHE A 18 32.43 22.46 -39.30
N SER A 19 33.23 22.12 -40.32
CA SER A 19 33.84 20.80 -40.46
C SER A 19 34.80 20.50 -39.30
N VAL A 20 35.62 21.48 -38.87
CA VAL A 20 36.45 21.35 -37.67
C VAL A 20 35.60 21.14 -36.42
N ALA A 21 34.54 21.94 -36.22
CA ALA A 21 33.66 21.83 -35.06
C ALA A 21 32.97 20.47 -34.95
N ASP A 22 32.51 19.91 -36.07
CA ASP A 22 31.83 18.61 -36.08
C ASP A 22 32.80 17.45 -35.85
N ILE A 23 34.01 17.51 -36.41
CA ILE A 23 35.08 16.54 -36.10
C ILE A 23 35.44 16.60 -34.62
N VAL A 24 35.49 17.79 -34.00
CA VAL A 24 35.74 17.95 -32.57
C VAL A 24 34.62 17.35 -31.73
N LYS A 25 33.35 17.58 -32.09
CA LYS A 25 32.20 16.96 -31.39
C LYS A 25 32.25 15.43 -31.47
N GLU A 26 32.56 14.90 -32.64
CA GLU A 26 32.74 13.45 -32.83
C GLU A 26 33.88 12.91 -31.97
N ALA A 27 35.03 13.59 -31.97
CA ALA A 27 36.19 13.24 -31.15
C ALA A 27 35.85 13.21 -29.66
N ILE A 28 35.16 14.23 -29.16
CA ILE A 28 34.75 14.32 -27.75
C ILE A 28 33.73 13.22 -27.40
N CYS A 29 32.80 12.91 -28.30
CA CYS A 29 31.82 11.85 -28.10
C CYS A 29 32.50 10.47 -27.98
N GLU A 30 33.45 10.16 -28.85
CA GLU A 30 34.20 8.89 -28.82
C GLU A 30 35.15 8.80 -27.62
N LEU A 31 35.79 9.91 -27.22
CA LEU A 31 36.63 9.95 -26.03
C LEU A 31 35.80 9.71 -24.75
N LYS A 32 34.62 10.32 -24.61
CA LYS A 32 33.72 10.14 -23.45
C LYS A 32 33.28 8.68 -23.26
N LYS A 33 33.18 7.88 -24.32
CA LYS A 33 32.83 6.45 -24.23
C LYS A 33 33.92 5.61 -23.54
N LYS A 34 35.17 6.06 -23.58
CA LYS A 34 36.32 5.34 -23.01
C LYS A 34 36.69 5.83 -21.61
N GLU A 35 36.49 7.10 -21.34
CA GLU A 35 36.77 7.73 -20.04
C GLU A 35 35.84 8.94 -19.88
N SER A 36 34.92 8.89 -18.91
CA SER A 36 33.88 9.91 -18.72
C SER A 36 34.44 11.32 -18.47
N ASP A 37 35.65 11.38 -17.89
CA ASP A 37 36.26 12.60 -17.37
C ASP A 37 37.35 13.17 -18.29
N ILE A 38 37.55 12.59 -19.48
CA ILE A 38 38.55 13.02 -20.46
C ILE A 38 38.34 14.47 -20.94
N VAL A 39 37.09 14.93 -20.97
CA VAL A 39 36.71 16.31 -21.30
C VAL A 39 37.25 17.28 -20.26
N THR A 40 37.28 16.87 -19.00
CA THR A 40 37.83 17.64 -17.90
C THR A 40 39.36 17.75 -17.97
N LYS A 41 40.04 16.75 -18.55
CA LYS A 41 41.51 16.79 -18.80
C LYS A 41 41.89 17.63 -20.03
N LEU A 42 41.04 17.68 -21.05
CA LEU A 42 41.21 18.56 -22.21
C LEU A 42 40.85 20.03 -21.90
N ARG A 43 40.14 20.28 -20.80
CA ARG A 43 39.66 21.59 -20.32
C ARG A 43 40.78 22.50 -19.77
N ASP A 44 41.91 21.93 -19.41
CA ASP A 44 42.98 22.61 -18.64
C ASP A 44 44.12 23.14 -19.55
N TYR A 45 43.93 23.18 -20.87
CA TYR A 45 44.89 23.73 -21.83
C TYR A 45 44.48 25.14 -22.27
N GLU A 46 45.46 26.04 -22.46
CA GLU A 46 45.18 27.37 -23.01
C GLU A 46 44.51 27.27 -24.39
N PRO A 47 43.56 28.16 -24.73
CA PRO A 47 42.96 28.21 -26.06
C PRO A 47 44.01 28.25 -27.17
N SER A 48 45.13 28.95 -26.95
CA SER A 48 46.27 29.09 -27.85
C SER A 48 46.92 27.77 -28.31
N ILE A 49 46.68 26.65 -27.61
CA ILE A 49 47.26 25.33 -27.91
C ILE A 49 46.21 24.21 -28.00
N ALA A 50 44.92 24.56 -28.04
CA ALA A 50 43.81 23.61 -27.99
C ALA A 50 43.84 22.54 -29.11
N TYR A 51 44.28 22.91 -30.31
CA TYR A 51 44.46 22.00 -31.43
C TYR A 51 45.52 20.92 -31.18
N GLU A 52 46.71 21.31 -30.69
CA GLU A 52 47.80 20.37 -30.42
C GLU A 52 47.49 19.45 -29.25
N ALA A 53 46.88 19.99 -28.19
CA ALA A 53 46.47 19.22 -27.02
C ALA A 53 45.44 18.13 -27.38
N LEU A 54 44.42 18.49 -28.18
CA LEU A 54 43.43 17.53 -28.66
C LEU A 54 44.08 16.45 -29.53
N LEU A 55 45.01 16.82 -30.41
CA LEU A 55 45.75 15.85 -31.24
C LEU A 55 46.60 14.89 -30.42
N GLN A 56 47.35 15.37 -29.42
CA GLN A 56 48.17 14.52 -28.56
C GLN A 56 47.32 13.50 -27.79
N VAL A 57 46.15 13.92 -27.27
CA VAL A 57 45.23 13.02 -26.57
C VAL A 57 44.66 11.96 -27.51
N LEU A 58 44.24 12.34 -28.71
CA LEU A 58 43.73 11.41 -29.70
C LEU A 58 44.82 10.44 -30.19
N GLU A 59 46.05 10.92 -30.38
CA GLU A 59 47.20 10.10 -30.80
C GLU A 59 47.69 9.15 -29.72
N ALA A 60 47.70 9.55 -28.45
CA ALA A 60 48.02 8.68 -27.33
C ALA A 60 47.03 7.50 -27.18
N ARG A 61 45.80 7.66 -27.70
CA ARG A 61 44.76 6.63 -27.71
C ARG A 61 44.71 5.82 -29.01
N ARG A 62 45.59 6.13 -29.96
CA ARG A 62 45.77 5.35 -31.19
C ARG A 62 46.47 4.03 -30.85
N GLY A 63 45.70 2.97 -30.61
CA GLY A 63 46.26 1.63 -30.38
C GLY A 63 47.00 1.07 -31.63
N LYS A 64 48.08 0.30 -31.42
CA LYS A 64 48.65 -0.60 -32.43
C LYS A 64 47.66 -1.75 -32.66
N VAL A 65 47.22 -1.94 -33.90
CA VAL A 65 46.48 -3.15 -34.32
C VAL A 65 47.43 -4.34 -34.21
N VAL A 66 47.18 -5.26 -33.28
CA VAL A 66 47.87 -6.56 -33.24
C VAL A 66 46.99 -7.55 -33.98
N LEU A 67 47.44 -7.98 -35.16
CA LEU A 67 46.85 -9.11 -35.88
C LEU A 67 47.25 -10.39 -35.14
N ILE A 68 46.27 -11.09 -34.56
CA ILE A 68 46.44 -12.50 -34.19
C ILE A 68 45.73 -13.31 -35.27
N ASP A 69 46.55 -13.97 -36.07
CA ASP A 69 46.16 -14.91 -37.11
C ASP A 69 45.69 -16.21 -36.45
N LYS A 70 44.43 -16.60 -36.68
CA LYS A 70 44.02 -17.99 -36.89
C LYS A 70 42.57 -18.07 -37.39
N ASP A 71 42.47 -18.69 -38.56
CA ASP A 71 41.30 -19.19 -39.28
C ASP A 71 40.60 -18.27 -40.28
N LYS A 72 40.88 -18.62 -41.55
CA LYS A 72 40.31 -18.16 -42.81
C LYS A 72 38.78 -18.22 -42.80
N ASN A 73 38.12 -17.05 -42.77
CA ASN A 73 37.02 -16.66 -43.70
C ASN A 73 36.14 -15.48 -43.22
N SER A 74 36.68 -14.53 -42.47
CA SER A 74 36.08 -13.19 -42.35
C SER A 74 37.15 -12.17 -41.96
N LEU A 75 37.76 -11.53 -42.98
CA LEU A 75 38.69 -10.43 -42.81
C LEU A 75 37.89 -9.13 -42.63
N GLU A 76 37.54 -8.79 -41.39
CA GLU A 76 37.08 -7.45 -41.04
C GLU A 76 38.26 -6.67 -40.44
N ILE A 77 38.74 -5.66 -41.15
CA ILE A 77 39.73 -4.72 -40.64
C ILE A 77 39.02 -3.87 -39.58
N ALA A 78 39.35 -4.05 -38.30
CA ALA A 78 38.92 -3.13 -37.26
C ALA A 78 39.60 -1.77 -37.49
N GLU A 79 38.90 -0.82 -38.10
CA GLU A 79 39.41 0.53 -38.30
C GLU A 79 39.65 1.23 -36.95
N ASN A 80 40.85 1.77 -36.75
CA ASN A 80 41.15 2.59 -35.58
C ASN A 80 40.46 3.94 -35.74
N LYS A 81 39.22 4.03 -35.23
CA LYS A 81 38.35 5.22 -35.31
C LYS A 81 39.05 6.51 -34.85
N PHE A 82 39.90 6.45 -33.84
CA PHE A 82 40.71 7.60 -33.40
C PHE A 82 41.76 8.02 -34.45
N GLY A 83 42.36 7.07 -35.16
CA GLY A 83 43.25 7.34 -36.29
C GLY A 83 42.54 8.07 -37.43
N THR A 84 41.30 7.68 -37.76
CA THR A 84 40.48 8.36 -38.78
C THR A 84 40.14 9.79 -38.36
N ILE A 85 39.73 9.99 -37.11
CA ILE A 85 39.44 11.32 -36.55
C ILE A 85 40.68 12.23 -36.58
N VAL A 86 41.85 11.73 -36.16
CA VAL A 86 43.12 12.47 -36.20
C VAL A 86 43.49 12.89 -37.61
N ASN A 87 43.37 11.97 -38.58
CA ASN A 87 43.71 12.26 -39.97
C ASN A 87 42.77 13.30 -40.57
N ASN A 88 41.46 13.20 -40.30
CA ASN A 88 40.47 14.16 -40.78
C ASN A 88 40.70 15.54 -40.18
N LEU A 89 41.00 15.60 -38.87
CA LEU A 89 41.27 16.86 -38.18
C LEU A 89 42.54 17.53 -38.74
N LYS A 90 43.65 16.79 -38.87
CA LYS A 90 44.90 17.30 -39.47
C LYS A 90 44.72 17.77 -40.90
N HIS A 91 44.03 16.98 -41.72
CA HIS A 91 43.79 17.32 -43.13
C HIS A 91 42.98 18.61 -43.26
N THR A 92 41.89 18.72 -42.51
CA THR A 92 40.99 19.89 -42.55
C THR A 92 41.71 21.14 -42.05
N VAL A 93 42.45 21.06 -40.95
CA VAL A 93 43.20 22.20 -40.40
C VAL A 93 44.32 22.65 -41.33
N ASN A 94 45.10 21.72 -41.89
CA ASN A 94 46.16 22.07 -42.85
C ASN A 94 45.58 22.71 -44.12
N LYS A 95 44.46 22.19 -44.63
CA LYS A 95 43.76 22.79 -45.77
C LYS A 95 43.35 24.24 -45.48
N ILE A 96 42.85 24.55 -44.28
CA ILE A 96 42.52 25.93 -43.90
C ILE A 96 43.78 26.80 -43.82
N ILE A 97 44.83 26.33 -43.15
CA ILE A 97 46.07 27.09 -42.95
C ILE A 97 46.80 27.35 -44.29
N ASP A 98 46.72 26.44 -45.24
CA ASP A 98 47.38 26.56 -46.55
C ASP A 98 46.59 27.41 -47.55
N THR A 99 45.34 27.75 -47.24
CA THR A 99 44.53 28.67 -48.05
C THR A 99 44.73 30.16 -47.74
N VAL A 100 45.52 30.50 -46.72
CA VAL A 100 45.81 31.90 -46.32
C VAL A 100 47.26 32.30 -46.49
N GLU A 101 47.47 33.60 -46.74
CA GLU A 101 48.80 34.20 -46.92
C GLU A 101 49.64 34.12 -45.63
N LYS A 102 50.97 34.19 -45.79
CA LYS A 102 51.94 33.78 -44.76
C LYS A 102 51.86 34.60 -43.47
N ASP A 103 51.49 35.87 -43.59
CA ASP A 103 51.27 36.85 -42.53
C ASP A 103 49.92 36.70 -41.81
N GLU A 104 48.94 36.04 -42.43
CA GLU A 104 47.62 35.76 -41.82
C GLU A 104 47.56 34.40 -41.10
N LYS A 105 48.52 33.50 -41.34
CA LYS A 105 48.56 32.15 -40.76
C LYS A 105 48.48 32.14 -39.23
N VAL A 106 49.16 33.08 -38.54
CA VAL A 106 49.16 33.15 -37.07
C VAL A 106 47.75 33.46 -36.54
N ASN A 107 47.06 34.40 -37.18
CA ASN A 107 45.70 34.79 -36.80
C ASN A 107 44.69 33.67 -37.13
N MET A 108 44.93 32.95 -38.24
CA MET A 108 44.14 31.79 -38.64
C MET A 108 44.28 30.62 -37.66
N ILE A 109 45.50 30.32 -37.18
CA ILE A 109 45.74 29.31 -36.13
C ILE A 109 45.01 29.69 -34.84
N GLY A 110 45.04 30.97 -34.44
CA GLY A 110 44.29 31.47 -33.29
C GLY A 110 42.78 31.19 -33.39
N ARG A 111 42.18 31.46 -34.57
CA ARG A 111 40.75 31.20 -34.80
C ARG A 111 40.39 29.71 -34.80
N ILE A 112 41.24 28.85 -35.35
CA ILE A 112 41.02 27.39 -35.33
C ILE A 112 41.04 26.88 -33.88
N ASN A 113 42.00 27.34 -33.11
CA ASN A 113 42.13 27.06 -31.69
C ASN A 113 40.90 27.51 -30.89
N ASP A 114 40.38 28.71 -31.17
CA ASP A 114 39.13 29.19 -30.56
C ASP A 114 37.95 28.28 -30.92
N VAL A 115 37.79 27.90 -32.19
CA VAL A 115 36.69 27.01 -32.63
C VAL A 115 36.75 25.66 -31.94
N ILE A 116 37.95 25.09 -31.75
CA ILE A 116 38.13 23.83 -31.03
C ILE A 116 37.78 24.00 -29.55
N ALA A 117 38.27 25.07 -28.91
CA ALA A 117 38.01 25.37 -27.50
C ALA A 117 36.51 25.60 -27.23
N TYR A 118 35.81 26.34 -28.09
CA TYR A 118 34.39 26.66 -27.91
C TYR A 118 33.43 25.49 -28.11
N ASN A 119 33.85 24.41 -28.76
CA ASN A 119 33.03 23.19 -28.92
C ASN A 119 33.17 22.20 -27.76
N ILE A 120 33.96 22.52 -26.72
CA ILE A 120 34.10 21.77 -25.48
C ILE A 120 33.11 22.35 -24.43
N ASP A 121 31.88 21.81 -24.39
CA ASP A 121 30.79 22.00 -23.39
C ASP A 121 30.47 23.44 -22.88
N PHE A 122 29.33 23.98 -23.33
CA PHE A 122 28.86 25.37 -23.16
C PHE A 122 28.57 25.80 -21.70
N ASN A 123 28.29 24.86 -20.78
CA ASN A 123 27.85 25.20 -19.42
C ASN A 123 29.01 25.61 -18.47
N MET A 124 30.28 25.39 -18.83
CA MET A 124 31.42 25.83 -18.02
C MET A 124 32.01 27.19 -18.45
N LEU A 125 31.87 27.59 -19.72
CA LEU A 125 32.26 28.93 -20.18
C LEU A 125 31.37 30.03 -19.58
N LYS A 126 30.10 29.73 -19.30
CA LYS A 126 29.20 30.63 -18.57
C LYS A 126 29.71 30.91 -17.15
N LYS A 127 30.24 29.88 -16.45
CA LYS A 127 30.84 30.04 -15.11
C LYS A 127 32.19 30.76 -15.12
N ALA A 128 33.05 30.54 -16.12
CA ALA A 128 34.30 31.30 -16.26
C ALA A 128 33.99 32.80 -16.52
N ARG A 129 33.02 33.08 -17.40
CA ARG A 129 32.54 34.44 -17.68
C ARG A 129 31.86 35.09 -16.46
N ASP A 130 31.06 34.35 -15.69
CA ASP A 130 30.42 34.85 -14.47
C ASP A 130 31.44 35.05 -13.32
N THR A 131 32.49 34.23 -13.24
CA THR A 131 33.63 34.42 -12.33
C THR A 131 34.35 35.74 -12.64
N PHE A 132 34.54 36.06 -13.92
CA PHE A 132 35.13 37.34 -14.35
C PHE A 132 34.31 38.58 -13.97
N ILE A 133 32.98 38.48 -13.90
CA ILE A 133 32.08 39.61 -13.61
C ILE A 133 31.80 39.76 -12.11
N THR A 134 31.84 38.67 -11.33
CA THR A 134 31.39 38.65 -9.93
C THR A 134 32.52 38.51 -8.90
N VAL A 135 33.75 38.25 -9.33
CA VAL A 135 34.94 38.14 -8.45
C VAL A 135 35.83 39.37 -8.66
N PRO A 136 36.27 40.08 -7.60
CA PRO A 136 37.15 41.24 -7.73
C PRO A 136 38.44 40.94 -8.50
N VAL A 137 38.93 41.89 -9.29
CA VAL A 137 40.15 41.73 -10.12
C VAL A 137 41.36 41.37 -9.27
N ILE A 138 41.47 41.93 -8.06
CA ILE A 138 42.55 41.60 -7.11
C ILE A 138 42.53 40.12 -6.68
N VAL A 139 41.34 39.50 -6.61
CA VAL A 139 41.18 38.06 -6.31
C VAL A 139 41.52 37.23 -7.55
N GLN A 140 41.10 37.67 -8.74
CA GLN A 140 41.42 36.99 -10.01
C GLN A 140 42.93 36.90 -10.25
N ASN A 141 43.66 37.99 -9.99
CA ASN A 141 45.12 38.06 -10.14
C ASN A 141 45.89 37.12 -9.20
N LYS A 142 45.21 36.51 -8.24
CA LYS A 142 45.80 35.56 -7.30
C LYS A 142 45.50 34.10 -7.61
N LEU A 143 44.63 33.84 -8.59
CA LEU A 143 44.36 32.49 -9.06
C LEU A 143 45.57 31.97 -9.83
N ILE A 144 45.90 30.71 -9.61
CA ILE A 144 46.99 30.03 -10.34
C ILE A 144 46.47 29.35 -11.61
N GLU A 145 47.38 28.83 -12.43
CA GLU A 145 47.03 28.12 -13.67
C GLU A 145 46.00 27.01 -13.41
N ASN A 146 44.94 26.97 -14.21
CA ASN A 146 43.82 26.03 -14.10
C ASN A 146 43.04 26.10 -12.77
N GLU A 147 43.08 27.23 -12.08
CA GLU A 147 42.26 27.50 -10.91
C GLU A 147 41.11 28.47 -11.19
N TYR A 148 39.92 28.14 -10.68
CA TYR A 148 38.74 28.98 -10.77
C TYR A 148 37.88 28.86 -9.51
N ILE A 149 37.08 29.90 -9.24
CA ILE A 149 36.19 29.95 -8.08
C ILE A 149 34.98 29.04 -8.30
N ILE A 150 34.65 28.23 -7.29
CA ILE A 150 33.50 27.33 -7.31
C ILE A 150 32.50 27.57 -6.18
N PHE A 151 32.86 28.42 -5.23
CA PHE A 151 32.03 28.81 -4.09
C PHE A 151 32.26 30.28 -3.75
N ARG A 152 31.19 30.98 -3.35
CA ARG A 152 31.21 32.37 -2.89
C ARG A 152 30.25 32.51 -1.72
N SER A 153 30.68 33.22 -0.68
CA SER A 153 29.85 33.65 0.44
C SER A 153 30.17 35.09 0.81
N ASP A 154 29.18 35.97 0.73
CA ASP A 154 29.33 37.40 1.03
C ASP A 154 29.18 37.76 2.52
N ASN A 155 28.88 36.76 3.37
CA ASN A 155 28.61 36.93 4.81
C ASN A 155 29.54 36.07 5.68
N ALA A 156 30.78 35.84 5.25
CA ALA A 156 31.71 34.99 5.99
C ALA A 156 32.43 35.76 7.12
N GLU A 157 32.49 35.16 8.30
CA GLU A 157 33.29 35.68 9.41
C GLU A 157 34.74 35.23 9.29
N PHE A 158 35.63 36.17 8.98
CA PHE A 158 37.07 35.98 8.99
C PHE A 158 37.79 37.14 9.68
N ASN A 159 38.94 36.85 10.27
CA ASN A 159 39.83 37.79 10.92
C ASN A 159 41.14 37.86 10.12
N ILE A 160 41.49 39.06 9.68
CA ILE A 160 42.67 39.36 8.88
C ILE A 160 43.40 40.54 9.52
N PRO A 161 44.73 40.65 9.33
CA PRO A 161 45.46 41.87 9.69
C PRO A 161 44.81 43.09 9.02
N ASN A 162 44.48 44.11 9.81
CA ASN A 162 43.85 45.37 9.36
C ASN A 162 42.49 45.21 8.65
N LYS A 163 41.60 44.35 9.17
CA LYS A 163 40.21 44.24 8.68
C LYS A 163 39.47 45.58 8.76
N SER A 164 38.79 45.99 7.68
CA SER A 164 37.99 47.22 7.70
C SER A 164 36.66 47.00 8.42
N LEU A 165 36.19 48.02 9.12
CA LEU A 165 34.89 48.00 9.81
C LEU A 165 33.71 48.12 8.84
N ILE A 166 33.93 48.77 7.69
CA ILE A 166 32.94 49.05 6.64
C ILE A 166 33.54 48.53 5.33
N GLY A 167 32.78 47.73 4.57
CA GLY A 167 33.24 47.10 3.33
C GLY A 167 32.66 45.70 3.10
N ASN A 168 32.80 45.17 1.88
CA ASN A 168 32.39 43.82 1.53
C ASN A 168 33.45 42.82 2.00
N HIS A 169 32.99 41.81 2.74
CA HIS A 169 33.81 40.73 3.29
C HIS A 169 33.38 39.41 2.67
N THR A 170 34.04 39.02 1.58
CA THR A 170 33.64 37.85 0.80
C THR A 170 34.65 36.72 0.97
N LEU A 171 34.15 35.50 1.18
CA LEU A 171 34.94 34.27 1.15
C LEU A 171 34.67 33.52 -0.16
N PHE A 172 35.73 33.12 -0.82
CA PHE A 172 35.70 32.29 -2.02
C PHE A 172 36.42 30.96 -1.76
N ILE A 173 35.98 29.90 -2.45
CA ILE A 173 36.70 28.62 -2.49
C ILE A 173 36.95 28.26 -3.95
N SER A 174 38.19 27.92 -4.27
CA SER A 174 38.58 27.50 -5.61
C SER A 174 38.41 26.00 -5.86
N ASN A 175 38.43 25.58 -7.12
CA ASN A 175 38.50 24.16 -7.52
C ASN A 175 39.77 23.44 -7.04
N LYS A 176 40.79 24.18 -6.60
CA LYS A 176 42.01 23.63 -5.97
C LYS A 176 41.91 23.58 -4.45
N GLY A 177 40.75 23.95 -3.88
CA GLY A 177 40.48 23.91 -2.44
C GLY A 177 41.21 24.99 -1.64
N ARG A 178 41.65 26.07 -2.29
CA ARG A 178 42.19 27.25 -1.60
C ARG A 178 41.03 28.15 -1.18
N VAL A 179 41.07 28.63 0.05
CA VAL A 179 40.13 29.64 0.56
C VAL A 179 40.74 31.00 0.35
N ILE A 180 39.99 31.87 -0.30
CA ILE A 180 40.42 33.24 -0.61
C ILE A 180 39.45 34.18 0.10
N VAL A 181 39.96 34.95 1.06
CA VAL A 181 39.17 35.97 1.75
C VAL A 181 39.50 37.33 1.15
N TYR A 182 38.45 38.06 0.82
CA TYR A 182 38.50 39.36 0.19
C TYR A 182 37.91 40.40 1.12
N ASN A 183 38.71 41.42 1.44
CA ASN A 183 38.26 42.62 2.12
C ASN A 183 38.34 43.80 1.15
N SER A 184 37.19 44.42 0.87
CA SER A 184 37.16 45.59 -0.02
C SER A 184 37.75 46.87 0.60
N GLY A 185 38.04 46.88 1.91
CA GLY A 185 38.58 48.07 2.61
C GLY A 185 37.55 49.16 2.91
N GLY A 186 36.51 49.29 2.08
CA GLY A 186 35.44 50.30 2.20
C GLY A 186 35.96 51.72 1.99
N ASP A 187 35.23 52.72 2.49
CA ASP A 187 35.56 54.14 2.26
C ASP A 187 36.83 54.62 2.98
N PHE A 188 37.35 53.84 3.94
CA PHE A 188 38.43 54.26 4.86
C PHE A 188 39.56 53.23 5.04
N GLY A 189 39.56 52.12 4.27
CA GLY A 189 40.55 51.06 4.36
C GLY A 189 41.06 50.61 2.98
N GLY A 190 42.24 49.99 2.94
CA GLY A 190 42.81 49.43 1.71
C GLY A 190 42.20 48.08 1.33
N GLU A 191 42.08 47.83 0.03
CA GLU A 191 41.66 46.53 -0.51
C GLU A 191 42.72 45.46 -0.20
N ALA A 192 42.30 44.31 0.33
CA ALA A 192 43.21 43.24 0.73
C ALA A 192 42.65 41.84 0.39
N VAL A 193 43.54 40.93 0.02
CA VAL A 193 43.23 39.52 -0.29
C VAL A 193 44.21 38.63 0.44
N TYR A 194 43.69 37.63 1.16
CA TYR A 194 44.46 36.58 1.81
C TYR A 194 44.01 35.21 1.32
N ILE A 195 44.94 34.26 1.23
CA ILE A 195 44.73 32.96 0.59
C ILE A 195 45.36 31.89 1.45
N THR A 196 44.62 30.81 1.68
CA THR A 196 45.17 29.67 2.43
C THR A 196 46.26 28.95 1.65
N ILE A 197 47.21 28.43 2.40
CA ILE A 197 48.28 27.56 1.92
C ILE A 197 48.06 26.14 2.45
N TYR A 198 47.36 26.01 3.59
CA TYR A 198 46.99 24.74 4.20
C TYR A 198 45.59 24.26 3.76
N PRO A 199 45.31 22.95 3.88
CA PRO A 199 43.98 22.39 3.67
C PRO A 199 42.94 23.03 4.59
N ILE A 200 41.68 23.04 4.14
CA ILE A 200 40.54 23.55 4.91
C ILE A 200 40.30 22.63 6.11
N GLU A 201 40.40 23.15 7.34
CA GLU A 201 40.02 22.37 8.52
C GLU A 201 38.51 22.21 8.59
N VAL A 202 38.02 20.99 8.76
CA VAL A 202 36.59 20.66 8.79
C VAL A 202 36.22 20.03 10.13
N SER A 203 35.20 20.60 10.78
CA SER A 203 34.65 20.08 12.05
C SER A 203 33.12 19.93 12.01
N PHE A 204 32.59 19.04 12.85
CA PHE A 204 31.17 18.65 12.88
C PHE A 204 30.47 19.11 14.18
N SER A 205 30.01 20.37 14.21
CA SER A 205 29.31 20.99 15.36
C SER A 205 27.93 21.55 14.98
N GLY A 206 26.91 20.67 14.95
CA GLY A 206 25.53 21.07 14.57
C GLY A 206 25.42 21.59 13.13
N GLY A 207 26.33 21.13 12.26
CA GLY A 207 26.56 21.53 10.87
C GLY A 207 28.00 21.17 10.47
N ILE A 208 28.48 21.70 9.34
CA ILE A 208 29.87 21.55 8.89
C ILE A 208 30.54 22.91 8.98
N ASP A 209 31.60 23.00 9.78
CA ASP A 209 32.34 24.25 9.99
C ASP A 209 33.70 24.15 9.30
N PHE A 210 33.96 25.07 8.38
CA PHE A 210 35.25 25.28 7.71
C PHE A 210 36.08 26.29 8.47
N LYS A 211 37.32 25.93 8.80
CA LYS A 211 38.25 26.78 9.54
C LYS A 211 39.60 26.85 8.85
N SER A 212 40.28 27.96 9.04
CA SER A 212 41.70 28.11 8.73
C SER A 212 42.54 27.23 9.65
N ASP A 213 43.64 26.70 9.13
CA ASP A 213 44.70 26.11 9.95
C ASP A 213 45.28 27.17 10.91
N ILE A 214 45.68 26.74 12.12
CA ILE A 214 46.23 27.65 13.15
C ILE A 214 47.53 28.34 12.71
N ASN A 215 48.22 27.78 11.70
CA ASN A 215 49.47 28.32 11.15
C ASN A 215 49.24 29.31 10.00
N GLU A 216 48.00 29.60 9.62
CA GLU A 216 47.68 30.61 8.60
C GLU A 216 47.87 32.05 9.13
N GLU A 217 48.23 32.97 8.23
CA GLU A 217 48.39 34.41 8.55
C GLU A 217 47.05 35.11 8.86
N PHE A 218 45.93 34.44 8.58
CA PHE A 218 44.58 34.90 8.83
C PHE A 218 43.71 33.74 9.29
N SER A 219 42.59 34.05 9.95
CA SER A 219 41.64 33.03 10.37
C SER A 219 40.26 33.22 9.77
N TYR A 220 39.58 32.13 9.47
CA TYR A 220 38.17 32.13 9.07
C TYR A 220 37.42 31.02 9.79
N ASN A 221 36.13 31.26 10.00
CA ASN A 221 35.21 30.23 10.46
C ASN A 221 33.90 30.39 9.70
N TYR A 222 33.58 29.40 8.86
CA TYR A 222 32.40 29.45 8.01
C TYR A 222 31.58 28.17 8.12
N LYS A 223 30.32 28.32 8.48
CA LYS A 223 29.36 27.23 8.57
C LYS A 223 28.70 26.99 7.22
N ILE A 224 28.85 25.78 6.68
CA ILE A 224 28.27 25.36 5.41
C ILE A 224 27.20 24.28 5.62
N SER A 225 26.20 24.25 4.73
CA SER A 225 25.20 23.18 4.73
C SER A 225 25.82 21.83 4.32
N ILE A 226 25.26 20.73 4.82
CA ILE A 226 25.77 19.38 4.47
C ILE A 226 25.64 19.11 2.96
N ASN A 227 24.57 19.59 2.34
CA ASN A 227 24.36 19.44 0.89
C ASN A 227 25.42 20.20 0.09
N ASP A 228 25.74 21.44 0.45
CA ASP A 228 26.74 22.24 -0.26
C ASP A 228 28.14 21.66 -0.07
N PHE A 229 28.45 21.12 1.12
CA PHE A 229 29.68 20.38 1.35
C PHE A 229 29.84 19.20 0.39
N PHE A 230 28.81 18.37 0.20
CA PHE A 230 28.88 17.28 -0.78
C PHE A 230 28.95 17.78 -2.24
N GLN A 231 28.38 18.94 -2.55
CA GLN A 231 28.59 19.56 -3.87
C GLN A 231 30.04 20.02 -4.07
N LEU A 232 30.72 20.46 -3.01
CA LEU A 232 32.14 20.80 -3.04
C LEU A 232 33.02 19.55 -3.14
N LEU A 233 32.71 18.48 -2.40
CA LEU A 233 33.40 17.19 -2.53
C LEU A 233 33.27 16.56 -3.92
N LYS A 234 32.27 16.93 -4.73
CA LYS A 234 32.21 16.50 -6.14
C LYS A 234 33.14 17.29 -7.07
N LYS A 235 33.70 18.40 -6.61
CA LYS A 235 34.44 19.38 -7.42
C LYS A 235 35.88 19.63 -6.96
N ILE A 236 36.19 19.31 -5.70
CA ILE A 236 37.49 19.50 -5.05
C ILE A 236 37.96 18.14 -4.52
N ASP A 237 39.24 17.81 -4.69
CA ASP A 237 39.86 16.63 -4.10
C ASP A 237 39.79 16.70 -2.55
N LYS A 238 39.48 15.58 -1.91
CA LYS A 238 39.37 15.47 -0.46
C LYS A 238 40.65 15.90 0.27
N LYS A 239 41.82 15.81 -0.38
CA LYS A 239 43.12 16.22 0.18
C LYS A 239 43.16 17.71 0.55
N CYS A 240 42.29 18.50 -0.07
CA CYS A 240 42.10 19.92 0.27
C CYS A 240 41.34 20.13 1.59
N PHE A 241 40.87 19.06 2.24
CA PHE A 241 40.16 19.12 3.51
C PHE A 241 40.93 18.33 4.57
N SER A 242 41.25 18.98 5.68
CA SER A 242 41.75 18.36 6.90
C SER A 242 40.58 18.10 7.83
N VAL A 243 40.16 16.84 7.96
CA VAL A 243 39.01 16.48 8.81
C VAL A 243 39.53 15.85 10.09
N ASP A 244 39.19 16.43 11.25
CA ASP A 244 39.49 15.81 12.53
C ASP A 244 38.59 14.57 12.76
N ASP A 245 39.21 13.39 12.65
CA ASP A 245 38.55 12.08 12.76
C ASP A 245 38.60 11.50 14.19
N TYR A 246 39.02 12.29 15.20
CA TYR A 246 39.18 11.78 16.58
C TYR A 246 37.86 11.44 17.28
N TYR A 247 36.78 12.16 16.99
CA TYR A 247 35.52 12.06 17.75
C TYR A 247 34.44 11.15 17.14
N GLY A 248 34.79 10.31 16.14
CA GLY A 248 33.90 9.26 15.62
C GLY A 248 32.66 9.71 14.83
N LYS A 249 32.35 11.01 14.79
CA LYS A 249 31.24 11.58 14.02
C LYS A 249 31.47 11.46 12.51
N LYS A 250 30.48 10.91 11.81
CA LYS A 250 30.44 10.76 10.36
C LYS A 250 29.15 11.31 9.79
N ILE A 251 29.21 11.69 8.53
CA ILE A 251 28.02 12.09 7.78
C ILE A 251 27.46 10.87 7.07
N ILE A 252 26.17 10.63 7.25
CA ILE A 252 25.46 9.45 6.77
C ILE A 252 24.22 9.92 6.03
N LYS A 253 23.90 9.23 4.94
CA LYS A 253 22.62 9.33 4.26
C LYS A 253 22.09 7.93 4.00
N ILE A 254 20.80 7.74 4.28
CA ILE A 254 20.08 6.48 4.13
C ILE A 254 18.90 6.74 3.21
N ASP A 255 18.87 6.09 2.06
CA ASP A 255 17.95 6.32 0.94
C ASP A 255 17.82 7.83 0.58
N GLY A 256 16.84 8.22 -0.22
CA GLY A 256 16.62 9.62 -0.67
C GLY A 256 16.41 10.69 0.42
N ASN A 257 16.66 10.39 1.70
CA ASN A 257 16.57 11.32 2.83
C ASN A 257 17.74 12.33 2.87
N SER A 258 17.63 13.32 3.76
CA SER A 258 18.70 14.28 4.06
C SER A 258 19.89 13.62 4.79
N TYR A 259 21.09 14.18 4.60
CA TYR A 259 22.28 13.76 5.33
C TYR A 259 22.18 14.15 6.82
N PHE A 260 22.67 13.30 7.71
CA PHE A 260 22.75 13.54 9.15
C PHE A 260 24.14 13.15 9.70
N ILE A 261 24.46 13.64 10.89
CA ILE A 261 25.74 13.40 11.57
C ILE A 261 25.51 12.41 12.72
N SER A 262 26.23 11.30 12.75
CA SER A 262 26.14 10.26 13.77
C SER A 262 27.50 9.59 13.98
N ASN A 263 27.69 8.94 15.12
CA ASN A 263 28.88 8.14 15.37
C ASN A 263 28.78 6.81 14.62
N ILE A 264 29.90 6.36 14.05
CA ILE A 264 29.98 5.01 13.51
C ILE A 264 31.03 4.18 14.23
N THR A 265 30.70 2.92 14.44
CA THR A 265 31.64 1.88 14.87
C THR A 265 31.81 0.89 13.73
N ILE A 266 33.06 0.64 13.35
CA ILE A 266 33.43 -0.31 12.28
C ILE A 266 33.91 -1.59 12.97
N ASP A 267 33.18 -2.69 12.76
CA ASP A 267 33.55 -4.03 13.23
C ASP A 267 33.98 -4.91 12.04
N LYS A 268 34.36 -6.16 12.28
CA LYS A 268 34.79 -7.10 11.24
C LYS A 268 33.68 -7.53 10.28
N ASP A 269 32.43 -7.52 10.76
CA ASP A 269 31.28 -8.07 10.01
C ASP A 269 30.19 -7.01 9.72
N LYS A 270 30.25 -5.83 10.34
CA LYS A 270 29.23 -4.79 10.22
C LYS A 270 29.73 -3.38 10.52
N ILE A 271 29.03 -2.39 10.01
CA ILE A 271 29.09 -0.99 10.49
C ILE A 271 27.89 -0.75 11.40
N ILE A 272 28.12 -0.20 12.59
CA ILE A 272 27.08 0.23 13.51
C ILE A 272 26.99 1.75 13.46
N VAL A 273 25.81 2.28 13.16
CA VAL A 273 25.48 3.70 13.19
C VAL A 273 24.70 3.99 14.46
N GLU A 274 25.22 4.84 15.34
CA GLU A 274 24.65 5.05 16.66
C GLU A 274 23.58 6.14 16.69
N ASN A 275 22.53 5.92 17.49
CA ASN A 275 21.52 6.93 17.82
C ASN A 275 20.82 7.59 16.62
N LEU A 276 20.60 6.87 15.52
CA LEU A 276 19.68 7.37 14.49
C LEU A 276 18.25 7.19 15.00
N ASN A 277 17.54 8.30 15.27
CA ASN A 277 16.18 8.27 15.83
C ASN A 277 16.07 7.41 17.11
N ASN A 278 17.02 7.56 18.03
CA ASN A 278 17.15 6.79 19.29
C ASN A 278 17.44 5.29 19.12
N HIS A 279 17.83 4.84 17.93
CA HIS A 279 18.14 3.43 17.64
C HIS A 279 19.52 3.28 16.99
N ASN A 280 20.15 2.13 17.23
CA ASN A 280 21.37 1.75 16.53
C ASN A 280 21.01 1.02 15.23
N ILE A 281 21.66 1.41 14.14
CA ILE A 281 21.50 0.82 12.83
C ILE A 281 22.70 -0.07 12.51
N GLU A 282 22.44 -1.32 12.14
CA GLU A 282 23.47 -2.28 11.77
C GLU A 282 23.50 -2.51 10.25
N ILE A 283 24.63 -2.19 9.64
CA ILE A 283 24.92 -2.41 8.21
C ILE A 283 25.83 -3.63 8.11
N ASN A 284 25.23 -4.80 7.92
CA ASN A 284 26.00 -6.04 7.82
C ASN A 284 26.66 -6.19 6.45
N TYR A 285 27.95 -6.53 6.41
CA TYR A 285 28.73 -6.60 5.16
C TYR A 285 28.19 -7.64 4.20
N LYS A 286 27.65 -8.74 4.71
CA LYS A 286 27.07 -9.82 3.89
C LYS A 286 25.83 -9.38 3.08
N HIS A 287 25.19 -8.27 3.48
CA HIS A 287 24.03 -7.71 2.77
C HIS A 287 24.41 -6.65 1.71
N ILE A 288 25.70 -6.32 1.58
CA ILE A 288 26.21 -5.36 0.60
C ILE A 288 26.34 -6.05 -0.77
N GLN A 289 25.62 -5.53 -1.76
CA GLN A 289 25.67 -5.97 -3.15
C GLN A 289 26.76 -5.22 -3.90
N GLU A 290 26.66 -3.90 -3.94
CA GLU A 290 27.61 -3.03 -4.63
C GLU A 290 28.15 -2.00 -3.66
N TYR A 291 29.38 -1.56 -3.92
CA TYR A 291 29.92 -0.41 -3.22
C TYR A 291 30.83 0.37 -4.17
N GLU A 292 30.80 1.69 -4.03
CA GLU A 292 31.67 2.60 -4.75
C GLU A 292 32.33 3.53 -3.76
N TYR A 293 33.62 3.76 -3.94
CA TYR A 293 34.33 4.77 -3.18
C TYR A 293 34.85 5.85 -4.11
N CYS A 294 34.44 7.09 -3.86
CA CYS A 294 34.95 8.26 -4.55
C CYS A 294 35.13 9.40 -3.55
N ASN A 295 36.33 9.98 -3.53
CA ASN A 295 36.65 11.21 -2.81
C ASN A 295 36.19 11.29 -1.34
N GLY A 296 36.43 10.23 -0.55
CA GLY A 296 36.02 10.19 0.86
C GLY A 296 34.58 9.71 1.09
N LEU A 297 33.80 9.51 0.03
CA LEU A 297 32.43 9.01 0.10
C LEU A 297 32.39 7.52 -0.24
N LEU A 298 31.86 6.72 0.68
CA LEU A 298 31.53 5.32 0.48
C LEU A 298 30.02 5.22 0.20
N ASN A 299 29.66 4.87 -1.03
CA ASN A 299 28.30 4.55 -1.41
C ASN A 299 28.13 3.03 -1.38
N ILE A 300 27.11 2.57 -0.69
CA ILE A 300 26.80 1.16 -0.50
C ILE A 300 25.39 0.93 -1.02
N LYS A 301 25.25 -0.06 -1.90
CA LYS A 301 23.95 -0.60 -2.29
C LYS A 301 23.80 -2.00 -1.75
N GLY A 302 22.63 -2.29 -1.21
CA GLY A 302 22.34 -3.58 -0.62
C GLY A 302 20.93 -3.66 -0.07
N TYR A 303 20.73 -4.54 0.89
CA TYR A 303 19.44 -4.68 1.56
C TYR A 303 19.63 -4.58 3.07
N PHE A 304 19.11 -3.50 3.65
CA PHE A 304 19.28 -3.19 5.06
C PHE A 304 17.91 -3.05 5.71
N SER A 305 17.65 -3.81 6.77
CA SER A 305 16.45 -3.69 7.57
C SER A 305 16.75 -2.88 8.84
N PHE A 306 15.93 -1.87 9.10
CA PHE A 306 16.02 -1.04 10.29
C PHE A 306 14.73 -1.18 11.08
N LYS A 307 14.84 -1.68 12.31
CA LYS A 307 13.73 -1.79 13.25
C LYS A 307 13.66 -0.53 14.10
N ASN A 308 12.57 0.22 13.96
CA ASN A 308 12.17 1.20 14.97
C ASN A 308 11.01 0.61 15.80
N ASP A 309 10.72 1.19 16.96
CA ASP A 309 9.67 0.74 17.90
C ASP A 309 8.26 0.61 17.28
N VAL A 310 8.01 1.21 16.10
CA VAL A 310 6.68 1.29 15.47
C VAL A 310 6.63 0.59 14.10
N GLU A 311 7.72 0.60 13.33
CA GLU A 311 7.76 0.03 11.97
C GLU A 311 9.17 -0.44 11.60
N GLU A 312 9.24 -1.41 10.69
CA GLU A 312 10.48 -1.87 10.09
C GLU A 312 10.63 -1.32 8.69
N ARG A 313 11.71 -0.57 8.47
CA ARG A 313 12.01 0.09 7.20
C ARG A 313 13.12 -0.65 6.47
N TYR A 314 12.95 -0.84 5.17
CA TYR A 314 14.00 -1.36 4.31
C TYR A 314 14.67 -0.22 3.56
N CYS A 315 16.00 -0.29 3.47
CA CYS A 315 16.80 0.67 2.75
C CYS A 315 17.74 -0.01 1.76
N LYS A 316 17.97 0.68 0.65
CA LYS A 316 18.74 0.16 -0.49
C LYS A 316 20.06 0.86 -0.67
N GLU A 317 20.12 2.15 -0.34
CA GLU A 317 21.30 2.97 -0.57
C GLU A 317 21.75 3.63 0.73
N ILE A 318 23.02 3.47 1.06
CA ILE A 318 23.66 4.12 2.20
C ILE A 318 24.91 4.82 1.70
N SER A 319 25.02 6.12 2.00
CA SER A 319 26.23 6.91 1.73
C SER A 319 26.89 7.29 3.05
N LEU A 320 28.17 6.98 3.20
CA LEU A 320 28.98 7.26 4.38
C LEU A 320 30.19 8.12 4.01
N PHE A 321 30.37 9.27 4.66
CA PHE A 321 31.58 10.07 4.51
C PHE A 321 32.68 9.56 5.44
N ILE A 322 33.70 8.91 4.88
CA ILE A 322 34.85 8.33 5.57
C ILE A 322 36.13 9.01 5.04
N PRO A 323 36.57 10.12 5.66
CA PRO A 323 37.70 10.92 5.18
C PRO A 323 39.05 10.19 5.32
N ASN A 324 39.20 9.33 6.33
CA ASN A 324 40.45 8.64 6.64
C ASN A 324 40.69 7.43 5.72
N GLU A 325 41.76 7.49 4.92
CA GLU A 325 42.14 6.43 3.97
C GLU A 325 42.47 5.11 4.63
N SER A 326 43.15 5.11 5.78
CA SER A 326 43.52 3.86 6.45
C SER A 326 42.28 3.07 6.92
N LYS A 327 41.26 3.78 7.43
CA LYS A 327 39.97 3.17 7.80
C LYS A 327 39.22 2.66 6.57
N LEU A 328 39.36 3.33 5.43
CA LEU A 328 38.78 2.91 4.18
C LEU A 328 39.41 1.60 3.65
N GLU A 329 40.74 1.51 3.66
CA GLU A 329 41.44 0.33 3.16
C GLU A 329 41.10 -0.91 4.00
N ASN A 330 40.93 -0.73 5.32
CA ASN A 330 40.41 -1.77 6.20
C ASN A 330 38.98 -2.20 5.80
N LEU A 331 38.06 -1.25 5.56
CA LEU A 331 36.71 -1.56 5.08
C LEU A 331 36.71 -2.29 3.73
N ARG A 332 37.57 -1.86 2.80
CA ARG A 332 37.75 -2.54 1.49
C ARG A 332 38.16 -3.99 1.67
N SER A 333 39.06 -4.28 2.62
CA SER A 333 39.49 -5.66 2.90
C SER A 333 38.35 -6.53 3.44
N PHE A 334 37.49 -6.00 4.31
CA PHE A 334 36.31 -6.71 4.80
C PHE A 334 35.27 -6.92 3.71
N PHE A 335 35.10 -5.94 2.82
CA PHE A 335 34.17 -6.06 1.70
C PHE A 335 34.65 -7.08 0.66
N TYR A 336 35.95 -7.15 0.37
CA TYR A 336 36.46 -8.07 -0.66
C TYR A 336 36.39 -9.54 -0.23
N ASN A 337 36.63 -9.81 1.06
CA ASN A 337 36.66 -11.18 1.61
C ASN A 337 35.28 -11.72 2.03
N ARG A 338 34.20 -11.03 1.64
CA ARG A 338 32.84 -11.39 2.07
C ARG A 338 32.25 -12.50 1.19
N ASN A 339 31.60 -13.47 1.81
CA ASN A 339 30.57 -14.23 1.11
C ASN A 339 29.35 -13.31 0.96
N ASN A 340 28.87 -13.16 -0.26
CA ASN A 340 27.71 -12.32 -0.58
C ASN A 340 26.66 -13.13 -1.33
N LEU A 341 25.46 -12.56 -1.45
CA LEU A 341 24.38 -13.19 -2.19
C LEU A 341 24.73 -13.45 -3.66
N THR A 342 25.52 -12.58 -4.31
CA THR A 342 25.89 -12.74 -5.73
C THR A 342 26.75 -13.97 -5.98
N SER A 343 27.50 -14.45 -4.98
CA SER A 343 28.32 -15.67 -5.10
C SER A 343 27.53 -16.99 -5.14
N ILE A 344 26.25 -16.98 -4.76
CA ILE A 344 25.42 -18.18 -4.62
C ILE A 344 24.17 -18.19 -5.51
N ILE A 345 23.92 -17.10 -6.23
CA ILE A 345 22.78 -16.98 -7.14
C ILE A 345 23.27 -17.10 -8.59
N PRO A 346 22.46 -17.65 -9.50
CA PRO A 346 22.80 -17.67 -10.91
C PRO A 346 22.99 -16.25 -11.47
N GLU A 347 23.93 -16.08 -12.40
CA GLU A 347 24.07 -14.82 -13.15
C GLU A 347 22.75 -14.44 -13.83
N GLU A 348 22.52 -13.13 -13.94
CA GLU A 348 21.34 -12.48 -14.52
C GLU A 348 20.02 -12.74 -13.77
N SER A 349 20.08 -13.24 -12.53
CA SER A 349 18.89 -13.38 -11.68
C SER A 349 18.40 -12.02 -11.19
N GLU A 350 17.08 -11.81 -11.22
CA GLU A 350 16.42 -10.72 -10.53
C GLU A 350 16.32 -11.05 -9.03
N VAL A 351 16.76 -10.13 -8.17
CA VAL A 351 16.73 -10.33 -6.72
C VAL A 351 15.72 -9.37 -6.10
N LEU A 352 14.69 -9.95 -5.50
CA LEU A 352 13.70 -9.27 -4.69
C LEU A 352 13.96 -9.60 -3.22
N PHE A 353 13.40 -8.81 -2.32
CA PHE A 353 13.56 -9.03 -0.89
C PHE A 353 12.21 -8.96 -0.19
N GLY A 354 12.09 -9.73 0.88
CA GLY A 354 10.87 -9.79 1.65
C GLY A 354 11.00 -10.72 2.85
N ARG A 355 9.85 -11.08 3.40
CA ARG A 355 9.75 -11.94 4.58
C ARG A 355 9.00 -13.21 4.29
N LEU A 356 9.51 -14.30 4.82
CA LEU A 356 8.87 -15.60 4.77
C LEU A 356 8.23 -15.94 6.12
N THR A 357 6.93 -16.24 6.10
CA THR A 357 6.19 -16.77 7.25
C THR A 357 5.47 -18.05 6.85
N GLY A 358 5.62 -19.12 7.64
CA GLY A 358 4.99 -20.41 7.40
C GLY A 358 5.97 -21.58 7.43
N TYR A 359 5.47 -22.77 7.10
CA TYR A 359 6.27 -23.98 7.05
C TYR A 359 6.76 -24.24 5.64
N VAL A 360 8.07 -24.38 5.49
CA VAL A 360 8.71 -24.72 4.21
C VAL A 360 9.63 -25.91 4.45
N ASN A 361 9.38 -27.01 3.75
CA ASN A 361 10.04 -28.30 3.99
C ASN A 361 10.01 -28.70 5.49
N ASP A 362 8.86 -28.56 6.14
CA ASP A 362 8.61 -28.85 7.56
C ASP A 362 9.43 -28.01 8.57
N ILE A 363 10.17 -26.99 8.12
CA ILE A 363 10.85 -26.02 8.97
C ILE A 363 9.96 -24.76 9.11
N LEU A 364 9.74 -24.31 10.35
CA LEU A 364 9.02 -23.08 10.63
C LEU A 364 9.90 -21.86 10.33
N TYR A 365 9.39 -20.96 9.50
CA TYR A 365 9.91 -19.61 9.33
C TYR A 365 8.89 -18.62 9.90
N ASN A 366 9.33 -17.75 10.81
CA ASN A 366 8.50 -16.70 11.38
C ASN A 366 9.07 -15.34 10.98
N LYS A 367 8.40 -14.65 10.05
CA LYS A 367 8.80 -13.34 9.53
C LYS A 367 10.29 -13.27 9.20
N LYS A 368 10.83 -14.35 8.63
CA LYS A 368 12.26 -14.48 8.37
C LYS A 368 12.62 -13.67 7.14
N ASP A 369 13.60 -12.79 7.26
CA ASP A 369 14.09 -12.02 6.11
C ASP A 369 14.77 -12.95 5.09
N ILE A 370 14.35 -12.83 3.84
CA ILE A 370 14.81 -13.66 2.72
C ILE A 370 15.10 -12.83 1.48
N ALA A 371 16.05 -13.31 0.68
CA ALA A 371 16.18 -12.90 -0.71
C ALA A 371 15.38 -13.87 -1.59
N ILE A 372 14.64 -13.31 -2.53
CA ILE A 372 13.82 -14.01 -3.51
C ILE A 372 14.53 -13.84 -4.84
N VAL A 373 15.15 -14.92 -5.29
CA VAL A 373 16.00 -14.96 -6.48
C VAL A 373 15.17 -15.55 -7.61
N LYS A 374 14.83 -14.70 -8.57
CA LYS A 374 14.03 -15.03 -9.74
C LYS A 374 14.92 -15.14 -10.97
N LYS A 375 14.84 -16.27 -11.64
CA LYS A 375 15.44 -16.47 -12.97
C LYS A 375 14.37 -17.07 -13.87
N GLU A 376 13.91 -16.29 -14.84
CA GLU A 376 12.74 -16.63 -15.67
C GLU A 376 11.52 -16.92 -14.78
N ASN A 377 10.94 -18.13 -14.88
CA ASN A 377 9.80 -18.57 -14.07
C ASN A 377 10.19 -19.31 -12.78
N ILE A 378 11.49 -19.44 -12.48
CA ILE A 378 11.98 -20.15 -11.30
C ILE A 378 12.28 -19.14 -10.18
N ILE A 379 11.65 -19.37 -9.03
CA ILE A 379 11.86 -18.60 -7.80
C ILE A 379 12.63 -19.44 -6.80
N ASN A 380 13.67 -18.87 -6.20
CA ASN A 380 14.41 -19.48 -5.09
C ASN A 380 14.43 -18.54 -3.90
N PHE A 381 14.13 -19.05 -2.71
CA PHE A 381 14.30 -18.33 -1.47
C PHE A 381 15.67 -18.63 -0.89
N VAL A 382 16.37 -17.57 -0.50
CA VAL A 382 17.68 -17.64 0.14
C VAL A 382 17.60 -16.92 1.47
N ASN A 383 18.07 -17.57 2.53
CA ASN A 383 18.19 -16.95 3.83
C ASN A 383 19.34 -15.93 3.77
N ILE A 384 19.04 -14.64 3.98
CA ILE A 384 20.05 -13.57 3.85
C ILE A 384 21.17 -13.67 4.90
N ASP A 385 20.89 -14.29 6.05
CA ASP A 385 21.88 -14.40 7.12
C ASP A 385 22.88 -15.51 6.90
N SER A 386 22.38 -16.67 6.47
CA SER A 386 23.19 -17.88 6.29
C SER A 386 23.68 -18.08 4.86
N LEU A 387 23.15 -17.31 3.91
CA LEU A 387 23.42 -17.45 2.48
C LEU A 387 23.17 -18.88 1.98
N ARG A 388 22.12 -19.53 2.49
CA ARG A 388 21.69 -20.86 2.07
C ARG A 388 20.33 -20.79 1.42
N LYS A 389 20.17 -21.54 0.32
CA LYS A 389 18.86 -21.76 -0.30
C LYS A 389 17.93 -22.45 0.71
N ILE A 390 16.77 -21.85 0.92
CA ILE A 390 15.68 -22.38 1.75
C ILE A 390 14.81 -23.30 0.89
N TYR A 391 14.33 -22.78 -0.24
CA TYR A 391 13.33 -23.43 -1.07
C TYR A 391 13.36 -22.88 -2.50
N GLY A 392 12.74 -23.57 -3.45
CA GLY A 392 12.51 -23.01 -4.76
C GLY A 392 11.42 -23.74 -5.52
N PHE A 393 10.73 -23.01 -6.39
CA PHE A 393 9.58 -23.50 -7.16
C PHE A 393 9.49 -22.76 -8.51
N SER A 394 8.70 -23.33 -9.42
CA SER A 394 8.28 -22.64 -10.65
C SER A 394 6.98 -21.91 -10.40
N LEU A 395 6.86 -20.66 -10.86
CA LEU A 395 5.62 -19.86 -10.79
C LEU A 395 4.44 -20.54 -11.49
N GLU A 396 4.70 -21.37 -12.50
CA GLU A 396 3.67 -22.12 -13.23
C GLU A 396 3.02 -23.23 -12.39
N ASN A 397 3.71 -23.71 -11.35
CA ASN A 397 3.30 -24.87 -10.55
C ASN A 397 2.78 -24.50 -9.17
N VAL A 398 2.52 -23.22 -8.91
CA VAL A 398 2.01 -22.75 -7.62
C VAL A 398 0.65 -22.10 -7.77
N SER A 399 -0.19 -22.30 -6.77
CA SER A 399 -1.41 -21.53 -6.60
C SER A 399 -1.10 -20.35 -5.68
N TYR A 400 -1.61 -19.16 -5.97
CA TYR A 400 -1.32 -17.98 -5.15
C TYR A 400 -2.53 -17.05 -4.98
N TYR A 401 -2.49 -16.27 -3.91
CA TYR A 401 -3.43 -15.20 -3.62
C TYR A 401 -2.68 -13.97 -3.11
N ILE A 402 -2.95 -12.82 -3.71
CA ILE A 402 -2.31 -11.55 -3.39
C ILE A 402 -3.30 -10.65 -2.67
N GLU A 403 -2.86 -10.11 -1.54
CA GLU A 403 -3.56 -9.05 -0.83
C GLU A 403 -2.57 -7.99 -0.40
N ASN A 404 -2.69 -6.80 -1.00
CA ASN A 404 -1.75 -5.70 -0.80
C ASN A 404 -0.31 -6.15 -1.09
N ASN A 405 0.55 -6.10 -0.07
CA ASN A 405 1.96 -6.48 -0.14
C ASN A 405 2.22 -7.93 0.36
N THR A 406 1.16 -8.71 0.51
CA THR A 406 1.20 -10.07 1.04
C THR A 406 0.80 -11.07 -0.02
N ILE A 407 1.63 -12.08 -0.25
CA ILE A 407 1.39 -13.15 -1.22
C ILE A 407 1.32 -14.48 -0.46
N PHE A 408 0.15 -15.11 -0.50
CA PHE A 408 -0.02 -16.50 -0.10
C PHE A 408 0.39 -17.38 -1.27
N ILE A 409 1.33 -18.30 -1.04
CA ILE A 409 1.77 -19.29 -2.02
C ILE A 409 1.34 -20.67 -1.49
N ILE A 410 0.67 -21.44 -2.33
CA ILE A 410 0.18 -22.79 -2.07
C ILE A 410 0.79 -23.74 -3.10
N GLN A 411 1.50 -24.77 -2.62
CA GLN A 411 2.11 -25.80 -3.46
C GLN A 411 2.08 -27.14 -2.74
N ASP A 412 1.55 -28.19 -3.38
CA ASP A 412 1.51 -29.55 -2.83
C ASP A 412 0.97 -29.64 -1.39
N LYS A 413 -0.07 -28.86 -1.08
CA LYS A 413 -0.68 -28.71 0.27
C LYS A 413 0.22 -28.03 1.32
N ASN A 414 1.36 -27.49 0.93
CA ASN A 414 2.12 -26.54 1.74
C ASN A 414 1.60 -25.13 1.47
N ILE A 415 1.61 -24.30 2.52
CA ILE A 415 1.25 -22.90 2.41
C ILE A 415 2.25 -22.05 3.17
N PHE A 416 2.68 -20.97 2.55
CA PHE A 416 3.53 -19.97 3.16
C PHE A 416 3.17 -18.59 2.62
N LEU A 417 3.59 -17.59 3.37
CA LEU A 417 3.24 -16.20 3.16
C LEU A 417 4.52 -15.42 2.92
N LEU A 418 4.50 -14.61 1.86
CA LEU A 418 5.56 -13.66 1.52
C LEU A 418 5.05 -12.25 1.76
N ASN A 419 5.79 -11.47 2.55
CA ASN A 419 5.58 -10.01 2.60
C ASN A 419 6.66 -9.34 1.78
N LEU A 420 6.26 -8.63 0.72
CA LEU A 420 7.15 -7.89 -0.17
C LEU A 420 7.04 -6.39 0.07
N ALA A 421 8.02 -5.61 -0.39
CA ALA A 421 7.82 -4.18 -0.54
C ALA A 421 6.93 -3.90 -1.76
N GLU A 422 6.12 -2.84 -1.71
CA GLU A 422 5.14 -2.50 -2.75
C GLU A 422 5.77 -2.40 -4.15
N GLU A 423 6.96 -1.80 -4.25
CA GLU A 423 7.78 -1.69 -5.46
C GLU A 423 8.25 -3.03 -6.06
N TYR A 424 8.10 -4.14 -5.33
CA TYR A 424 8.48 -5.48 -5.76
C TYR A 424 7.30 -6.32 -6.24
N ASN A 425 6.06 -5.90 -6.02
CA ASN A 425 4.88 -6.66 -6.43
C ASN A 425 4.87 -6.87 -7.96
N ASP A 426 5.09 -5.80 -8.73
CA ASP A 426 5.15 -5.86 -10.20
C ASP A 426 6.33 -6.73 -10.69
N LYS A 427 7.45 -6.67 -9.97
CA LYS A 427 8.68 -7.39 -10.33
C LYS A 427 8.61 -8.88 -10.02
N PHE A 428 7.86 -9.27 -9.00
CA PHE A 428 7.63 -10.68 -8.68
C PHE A 428 7.01 -11.44 -9.86
N GLY A 429 6.26 -10.74 -10.72
CA GLY A 429 5.74 -11.28 -11.99
C GLY A 429 4.36 -11.89 -11.87
N LEU A 430 3.57 -11.48 -10.87
CA LEU A 430 2.18 -11.88 -10.71
C LEU A 430 1.29 -10.64 -10.85
N SER A 431 0.44 -10.63 -11.88
CA SER A 431 -0.44 -9.49 -12.20
C SER A 431 -1.87 -9.67 -11.71
N GLU A 432 -2.37 -10.91 -11.68
CA GLU A 432 -3.71 -11.23 -11.20
C GLU A 432 -3.75 -11.38 -9.69
N LYS A 433 -4.88 -11.06 -9.05
CA LYS A 433 -5.06 -11.21 -7.60
C LYS A 433 -4.92 -12.67 -7.16
N THR A 434 -5.30 -13.62 -8.00
CA THR A 434 -5.16 -15.06 -7.76
C THR A 434 -5.17 -15.81 -9.08
N ASN A 435 -4.52 -16.97 -9.15
CA ASN A 435 -4.52 -17.85 -10.32
C ASN A 435 -5.33 -19.15 -10.13
N PHE A 436 -6.07 -19.27 -9.03
CA PHE A 436 -6.93 -20.43 -8.76
C PHE A 436 -8.38 -19.99 -8.59
N ASP A 437 -9.33 -20.88 -8.93
CA ASP A 437 -10.71 -20.68 -8.50
C ASP A 437 -10.73 -20.70 -6.98
N SER A 438 -11.17 -19.59 -6.36
CA SER A 438 -11.32 -19.43 -4.92
C SER A 438 -11.97 -20.62 -4.19
N ASN A 439 -12.74 -21.46 -4.89
CA ASN A 439 -13.35 -22.67 -4.32
C ASN A 439 -12.39 -23.87 -4.16
N LEU A 440 -11.21 -23.86 -4.80
CA LEU A 440 -10.23 -24.95 -4.75
C LEU A 440 -9.54 -25.04 -3.39
N TYR A 441 -9.12 -23.91 -2.84
CA TYR A 441 -8.38 -23.84 -1.59
C TYR A 441 -9.15 -23.08 -0.52
N ARG A 442 -9.33 -23.74 0.62
CA ARG A 442 -9.76 -23.06 1.85
C ARG A 442 -8.52 -22.71 2.64
N PHE A 443 -8.25 -21.43 2.84
CA PHE A 443 -7.04 -20.99 3.50
C PHE A 443 -7.29 -19.76 4.39
N GLY A 444 -6.33 -19.52 5.26
CA GLY A 444 -6.38 -18.51 6.30
C GLY A 444 -5.03 -18.36 7.00
N TYR A 445 -5.04 -17.59 8.07
CA TYR A 445 -3.90 -17.45 8.97
C TYR A 445 -4.33 -17.32 10.43
N THR A 446 -3.45 -17.71 11.34
CA THR A 446 -3.68 -17.62 12.79
C THR A 446 -3.54 -16.18 13.30
N ASP A 447 -3.88 -15.90 14.55
CA ASP A 447 -3.68 -14.57 15.16
C ASP A 447 -2.20 -14.15 15.15
N GLU A 448 -1.25 -15.10 15.18
CA GLU A 448 0.19 -14.83 15.06
C GLU A 448 0.66 -14.60 13.61
N GLY A 449 -0.22 -14.78 12.62
CA GLY A 449 0.07 -14.59 11.19
C GLY A 449 0.58 -15.83 10.47
N TYR A 450 0.47 -17.04 11.07
CA TYR A 450 0.91 -18.26 10.40
C TYR A 450 -0.16 -18.76 9.41
N PRO A 451 0.19 -18.96 8.12
CA PRO A 451 -0.78 -19.38 7.12
C PRO A 451 -1.14 -20.87 7.26
N PHE A 452 -2.36 -21.24 6.87
CA PHE A 452 -2.83 -22.62 6.86
C PHE A 452 -3.88 -22.89 5.76
N ILE A 453 -4.06 -24.16 5.42
CA ILE A 453 -5.12 -24.70 4.56
C ILE A 453 -6.12 -25.49 5.40
N ILE A 454 -7.39 -25.40 5.07
CA ILE A 454 -8.48 -26.14 5.71
C ILE A 454 -8.94 -27.29 4.82
N ASN A 455 -8.90 -28.50 5.35
CA ASN A 455 -9.54 -29.67 4.75
C ASN A 455 -10.77 -30.06 5.55
N ILE A 456 -11.92 -30.17 4.89
CA ILE A 456 -13.18 -30.58 5.51
C ILE A 456 -13.51 -31.99 5.05
N SER A 457 -13.57 -32.93 5.98
CA SER A 457 -13.89 -34.34 5.76
C SER A 457 -15.19 -34.74 6.47
N SER A 458 -15.66 -35.97 6.24
CA SER A 458 -16.80 -36.54 6.99
C SER A 458 -16.53 -36.62 8.49
N GLU A 459 -15.27 -36.80 8.90
CA GLU A 459 -14.91 -36.96 10.30
C GLU A 459 -14.74 -35.63 11.04
N GLY A 460 -14.05 -34.69 10.40
CA GLY A 460 -13.73 -33.40 11.01
C GLY A 460 -13.11 -32.39 10.06
N VAL A 461 -12.71 -31.26 10.64
CA VAL A 461 -12.02 -30.14 10.00
C VAL A 461 -10.55 -30.18 10.41
N GLU A 462 -9.66 -30.28 9.43
CA GLU A 462 -8.20 -30.27 9.61
C GLU A 462 -7.61 -28.93 9.18
N PHE A 463 -6.75 -28.35 10.01
CA PHE A 463 -6.02 -27.13 9.72
C PHE A 463 -4.53 -27.46 9.53
N LYS A 464 -4.06 -27.38 8.28
CA LYS A 464 -2.72 -27.81 7.88
C LYS A 464 -1.82 -26.64 7.53
N GLN A 465 -0.62 -26.65 8.08
CA GLN A 465 0.44 -25.69 7.75
C GLN A 465 1.40 -26.23 6.68
N SER A 466 1.55 -27.55 6.61
CA SER A 466 2.30 -28.25 5.56
C SER A 466 1.58 -29.54 5.19
N ALA A 467 2.04 -30.22 4.14
CA ALA A 467 1.53 -31.54 3.75
C ALA A 467 1.57 -32.55 4.92
N ASN A 468 2.60 -32.47 5.77
CA ASN A 468 2.85 -33.39 6.87
C ASN A 468 2.43 -32.84 8.25
N ARG A 469 2.08 -31.55 8.34
CA ARG A 469 1.79 -30.88 9.60
C ARG A 469 0.35 -30.41 9.68
N ASN A 470 -0.43 -31.16 10.45
CA ASN A 470 -1.72 -30.73 10.97
C ASN A 470 -1.51 -30.12 12.37
N PHE A 471 -1.88 -28.85 12.57
CA PHE A 471 -1.74 -28.21 13.88
C PHE A 471 -3.05 -28.23 14.68
N LEU A 472 -4.19 -28.41 14.02
CA LEU A 472 -5.48 -28.51 14.68
C LEU A 472 -6.42 -29.44 13.91
N TYR A 473 -6.98 -30.40 14.64
CA TYR A 473 -8.06 -31.24 14.16
C TYR A 473 -9.27 -31.08 15.07
N LEU A 474 -10.43 -30.81 14.47
CA LEU A 474 -11.70 -30.71 15.18
C LEU A 474 -12.69 -31.70 14.57
N GLU A 475 -13.16 -32.65 15.36
CA GLU A 475 -14.24 -33.53 14.92
C GLU A 475 -15.52 -32.72 14.67
N ASN A 476 -16.25 -33.05 13.61
CA ASN A 476 -17.50 -32.35 13.26
C ASN A 476 -18.54 -32.39 14.40
N THR A 477 -18.50 -33.43 15.22
CA THR A 477 -19.39 -33.64 16.38
C THR A 477 -19.00 -32.82 17.61
N GLN A 478 -17.77 -32.31 17.69
CA GLN A 478 -17.30 -31.50 18.81
C GLN A 478 -17.54 -30.00 18.58
N ILE A 479 -17.81 -29.59 17.34
CA ILE A 479 -18.05 -28.19 16.97
C ILE A 479 -19.50 -27.83 17.27
N LYS A 480 -19.70 -26.84 18.15
CA LYS A 480 -21.00 -26.29 18.54
C LYS A 480 -21.50 -25.28 17.51
N ASP A 481 -20.66 -24.32 17.16
CA ASP A 481 -20.93 -23.31 16.14
C ASP A 481 -19.65 -22.71 15.55
N ILE A 482 -19.81 -22.06 14.40
CA ILE A 482 -18.78 -21.28 13.72
C ILE A 482 -19.40 -19.93 13.39
N THR A 483 -18.84 -18.86 13.95
CA THR A 483 -19.38 -17.49 13.83
C THR A 483 -18.32 -16.54 13.30
N VAL A 484 -18.72 -15.55 12.52
CA VAL A 484 -17.86 -14.39 12.20
C VAL A 484 -17.76 -13.53 13.46
N LYS A 485 -16.57 -13.03 13.77
CA LYS A 485 -16.29 -12.13 14.90
C LYS A 485 -16.02 -10.70 14.45
N GLU A 486 -15.35 -10.55 13.32
CA GLU A 486 -14.91 -9.25 12.81
C GLU A 486 -14.70 -9.33 11.29
N PHE A 487 -15.09 -8.27 10.59
CA PHE A 487 -14.68 -8.01 9.20
C PHE A 487 -13.47 -7.08 9.23
N ILE A 488 -12.39 -7.46 8.55
CA ILE A 488 -11.20 -6.61 8.50
C ILE A 488 -11.41 -5.54 7.42
N ASP A 489 -11.23 -4.28 7.79
CA ASP A 489 -11.32 -3.16 6.86
C ASP A 489 -10.35 -3.33 5.69
N SER A 490 -10.87 -3.19 4.47
CA SER A 490 -10.10 -3.30 3.22
C SER A 490 -9.41 -4.66 3.00
N SER A 491 -9.89 -5.73 3.63
CA SER A 491 -9.41 -7.10 3.42
C SER A 491 -10.55 -8.05 3.02
N GLU A 492 -10.22 -9.07 2.22
CA GLU A 492 -11.15 -10.16 1.92
C GLU A 492 -11.12 -11.26 2.99
N PHE A 493 -10.28 -11.13 4.02
CA PHE A 493 -10.27 -12.03 5.17
C PHE A 493 -11.22 -11.55 6.26
N VAL A 494 -11.82 -12.51 6.94
CA VAL A 494 -12.73 -12.28 8.07
C VAL A 494 -12.24 -13.07 9.26
N LYS A 495 -12.35 -12.47 10.45
CA LYS A 495 -12.07 -13.18 11.70
C LYS A 495 -13.26 -14.06 12.03
N ILE A 496 -13.01 -15.35 12.21
CA ILE A 496 -14.00 -16.31 12.67
C ILE A 496 -13.66 -16.84 14.06
N ASN A 497 -14.67 -17.37 14.73
CA ASN A 497 -14.55 -18.14 15.95
C ASN A 497 -15.22 -19.50 15.76
N ILE A 498 -14.50 -20.57 16.07
CA ILE A 498 -15.04 -21.93 16.15
C ILE A 498 -15.20 -22.26 17.63
N THR A 499 -16.44 -22.46 18.06
CA THR A 499 -16.79 -22.81 19.43
C THR A 499 -17.01 -24.32 19.51
N LYS A 500 -16.35 -25.00 20.44
CA LYS A 500 -16.63 -26.41 20.76
C LYS A 500 -17.78 -26.55 21.75
N ILE A 501 -18.30 -27.76 21.89
CA ILE A 501 -19.40 -28.08 22.83
C ILE A 501 -19.01 -27.82 24.29
N ASP A 502 -17.74 -28.04 24.64
CA ASP A 502 -17.13 -27.72 25.94
C ASP A 502 -16.89 -26.20 26.16
N ASN A 503 -17.29 -25.36 25.19
CA ASN A 503 -17.09 -23.91 25.12
C ASN A 503 -15.62 -23.47 24.97
N GLU A 504 -14.72 -24.37 24.56
CA GLU A 504 -13.40 -23.97 24.05
C GLU A 504 -13.56 -23.20 22.72
N ASN A 505 -12.76 -22.15 22.52
CA ASN A 505 -12.87 -21.24 21.38
C ASN A 505 -11.56 -21.18 20.60
N PHE A 506 -11.65 -21.24 19.28
CA PHE A 506 -10.52 -21.06 18.36
C PHE A 506 -10.79 -19.91 17.40
N THR A 507 -9.86 -18.96 17.34
CA THR A 507 -9.96 -17.77 16.48
C THR A 507 -8.99 -17.85 15.31
N PHE A 508 -9.50 -17.53 14.12
CA PHE A 508 -8.72 -17.55 12.89
C PHE A 508 -9.15 -16.46 11.92
N TYR A 509 -8.26 -16.08 11.01
CA TYR A 509 -8.59 -15.24 9.86
C TYR A 509 -8.74 -16.12 8.63
N LEU A 510 -9.93 -16.15 8.04
CA LEU A 510 -10.22 -16.96 6.85
C LEU A 510 -10.58 -16.09 5.66
N TYR A 511 -10.21 -16.56 4.49
CA TYR A 511 -10.70 -15.96 3.25
C TYR A 511 -12.25 -16.01 3.23
N GLY A 512 -12.90 -14.85 3.15
CA GLY A 512 -14.33 -14.68 3.47
C GLY A 512 -15.26 -15.59 2.65
N LYS A 513 -14.91 -15.87 1.39
CA LYS A 513 -15.67 -16.77 0.52
C LYS A 513 -15.75 -18.22 1.05
N ASN A 514 -14.79 -18.62 1.89
CA ASN A 514 -14.70 -19.99 2.43
C ASN A 514 -15.56 -20.21 3.68
N VAL A 515 -16.04 -19.15 4.33
CA VAL A 515 -16.75 -19.26 5.62
C VAL A 515 -18.07 -20.00 5.46
N ASN A 516 -18.88 -19.63 4.46
CA ASN A 516 -20.19 -20.25 4.21
C ASN A 516 -20.08 -21.76 4.03
N GLU A 517 -19.10 -22.19 3.23
CA GLU A 517 -18.88 -23.59 2.94
C GLU A 517 -18.37 -24.35 4.17
N LEU A 518 -17.47 -23.73 4.96
CA LEU A 518 -16.99 -24.29 6.22
C LEU A 518 -18.13 -24.56 7.18
N VAL A 519 -19.00 -23.58 7.43
CA VAL A 519 -20.16 -23.74 8.32
C VAL A 519 -21.09 -24.83 7.79
N LYS A 520 -21.44 -24.78 6.50
CA LYS A 520 -22.36 -25.73 5.86
C LYS A 520 -21.85 -27.17 5.94
N LYS A 521 -20.62 -27.42 5.51
CA LYS A 521 -20.07 -28.78 5.44
C LYS A 521 -19.83 -29.36 6.82
N THR A 522 -19.32 -28.58 7.77
CA THR A 522 -19.10 -29.02 9.16
C THR A 522 -20.42 -29.46 9.79
N PHE A 523 -21.45 -28.61 9.71
CA PHE A 523 -22.78 -28.95 10.24
C PHE A 523 -23.39 -30.15 9.53
N LYS A 524 -23.38 -30.18 8.19
CA LYS A 524 -23.91 -31.31 7.40
C LYS A 524 -23.26 -32.63 7.81
N ASN A 525 -21.93 -32.67 7.90
CA ASN A 525 -21.19 -33.88 8.25
C ASN A 525 -21.47 -34.32 9.69
N SER A 526 -21.67 -33.38 10.63
CA SER A 526 -22.13 -33.71 12.00
C SER A 526 -23.48 -34.43 12.00
N LYS A 527 -24.41 -34.04 11.11
CA LYS A 527 -25.74 -34.67 10.98
C LYS A 527 -25.69 -36.00 10.25
N LEU A 528 -24.79 -36.14 9.27
CA LEU A 528 -24.59 -37.42 8.57
C LEU A 528 -24.08 -38.52 9.51
N LYS A 529 -23.32 -38.20 10.58
CA LYS A 529 -22.97 -39.19 11.61
C LYS A 529 -24.19 -39.76 12.35
N LEU A 530 -25.29 -39.02 12.41
CA LEU A 530 -26.54 -39.43 13.03
C LEU A 530 -27.55 -40.03 12.02
N TYR A 531 -27.18 -40.13 10.74
CA TYR A 531 -28.07 -40.47 9.62
C TYR A 531 -28.93 -41.71 9.86
N ASN A 532 -28.32 -42.79 10.36
CA ASN A 532 -29.02 -44.05 10.62
C ASN A 532 -30.05 -43.97 11.76
N SER A 533 -29.86 -43.03 12.70
CA SER A 533 -30.75 -42.83 13.84
C SER A 533 -31.87 -41.82 13.59
N LEU A 534 -31.72 -40.96 12.56
CA LEU A 534 -32.65 -39.87 12.26
C LEU A 534 -33.81 -40.37 11.40
N LYS A 535 -35.05 -40.15 11.82
CA LYS A 535 -36.24 -40.44 11.02
C LYS A 535 -36.59 -39.25 10.11
N VAL A 536 -37.30 -39.54 9.01
CA VAL A 536 -37.82 -38.48 8.11
C VAL A 536 -38.72 -37.50 8.86
N GLU A 537 -39.51 -37.97 9.83
CA GLU A 537 -40.39 -37.13 10.66
C GLU A 537 -39.60 -36.12 11.51
N ASP A 538 -38.50 -36.56 12.14
CA ASP A 538 -37.65 -35.70 12.96
C ASP A 538 -36.97 -34.62 12.10
N LEU A 539 -36.48 -35.03 10.93
CA LEU A 539 -35.87 -34.13 9.94
C LEU A 539 -36.87 -33.12 9.38
N PHE A 540 -38.09 -33.56 9.06
CA PHE A 540 -39.16 -32.69 8.59
C PHE A 540 -39.52 -31.64 9.65
N THR A 541 -39.70 -32.07 10.91
CA THR A 541 -39.97 -31.18 12.03
C THR A 541 -38.84 -30.18 12.25
N SER A 542 -37.58 -30.63 12.15
CA SER A 542 -36.39 -29.77 12.23
C SER A 542 -36.35 -28.74 11.10
N TRP A 543 -36.65 -29.15 9.87
CA TRP A 543 -36.71 -28.27 8.71
C TRP A 543 -37.84 -27.23 8.86
N ALA A 544 -39.05 -27.66 9.24
CA ALA A 544 -40.18 -26.77 9.48
C ALA A 544 -39.87 -25.70 10.54
N ARG A 545 -39.24 -26.10 11.66
CA ARG A 545 -38.78 -25.16 12.70
C ARG A 545 -37.78 -24.14 12.14
N GLN A 546 -36.85 -24.58 11.31
CA GLN A 546 -35.87 -23.66 10.72
C GLN A 546 -36.49 -22.70 9.70
N ILE A 547 -37.46 -23.14 8.90
CA ILE A 547 -38.22 -22.23 8.05
C ILE A 547 -38.98 -21.20 8.89
N ASN A 548 -39.51 -21.60 10.05
CA ASN A 548 -40.15 -20.68 10.99
C ASN A 548 -39.17 -19.63 11.54
N ASP A 549 -37.98 -20.06 11.97
CA ASP A 549 -36.92 -19.15 12.41
C ASP A 549 -36.58 -18.12 11.34
N ILE A 550 -36.42 -18.57 10.09
CA ILE A 550 -36.05 -17.73 8.96
C ILE A 550 -37.19 -16.79 8.55
N LEU A 551 -38.43 -17.27 8.52
CA LEU A 551 -39.60 -16.44 8.26
C LEU A 551 -39.71 -15.33 9.29
N ASN A 552 -39.59 -15.66 10.58
CA ASN A 552 -39.62 -14.68 11.66
C ASN A 552 -38.47 -13.67 11.57
N TYR A 553 -37.26 -14.12 11.28
CA TYR A 553 -36.13 -13.23 11.02
C TYR A 553 -36.46 -12.24 9.89
N TYR A 554 -37.03 -12.73 8.78
CA TYR A 554 -37.38 -11.87 7.66
C TYR A 554 -38.64 -11.02 7.88
N TYR A 555 -39.56 -11.44 8.73
CA TYR A 555 -40.75 -10.65 9.03
C TYR A 555 -40.50 -9.61 10.11
N PHE A 556 -39.59 -9.84 11.06
CA PHE A 556 -39.49 -9.01 12.27
C PHE A 556 -38.06 -8.56 12.60
N GLY A 557 -37.02 -9.17 12.02
CA GLY A 557 -35.63 -8.95 12.41
C GLY A 557 -35.17 -7.49 12.33
N SER A 558 -35.58 -6.76 11.29
CA SER A 558 -35.25 -5.34 11.12
C SER A 558 -35.79 -4.48 12.27
N LEU A 559 -37.00 -4.76 12.77
CA LEU A 559 -37.61 -4.05 13.88
C LEU A 559 -36.86 -4.31 15.19
N PHE A 560 -36.36 -5.53 15.39
CA PHE A 560 -35.52 -5.85 16.55
C PHE A 560 -34.15 -5.17 16.47
N CYS A 561 -33.56 -5.02 15.29
CA CYS A 561 -32.35 -4.20 15.11
C CYS A 561 -32.62 -2.74 15.50
N VAL A 562 -33.68 -2.15 14.97
CA VAL A 562 -34.06 -0.75 15.23
C VAL A 562 -34.32 -0.53 16.70
N LYS A 563 -34.96 -1.48 17.37
CA LYS A 563 -35.14 -1.46 18.82
C LYS A 563 -33.80 -1.42 19.54
N GLU A 564 -32.85 -2.31 19.23
CA GLU A 564 -31.53 -2.33 19.88
C GLU A 564 -30.77 -1.01 19.65
N GLU A 565 -30.91 -0.38 18.49
CA GLU A 565 -30.27 0.91 18.20
C GLU A 565 -30.91 2.08 18.93
N LEU A 566 -32.24 2.14 18.98
CA LEU A 566 -32.96 3.17 19.71
C LEU A 566 -32.73 3.02 21.22
N ASP A 567 -32.71 1.80 21.74
CA ASP A 567 -32.42 1.54 23.15
C ASP A 567 -31.00 2.02 23.50
N LYS A 568 -29.98 1.75 22.66
CA LYS A 568 -28.62 2.29 22.84
C LYS A 568 -28.59 3.82 22.83
N LEU A 569 -29.26 4.46 21.88
CA LEU A 569 -29.35 5.92 21.80
C LEU A 569 -29.97 6.53 23.08
N LEU A 570 -30.93 5.83 23.69
CA LEU A 570 -31.64 6.28 24.89
C LEU A 570 -30.90 5.96 26.19
N GLU A 571 -30.12 4.87 26.25
CA GLU A 571 -29.33 4.46 27.42
C GLU A 571 -28.05 5.30 27.59
N GLU A 572 -27.42 5.75 26.50
CA GLU A 572 -26.17 6.53 26.54
C GLU A 572 -26.34 7.94 27.12
N LYS A 573 -27.56 8.49 27.17
CA LYS A 573 -27.84 9.85 27.67
C LYS A 573 -29.12 9.88 28.50
N SER A 574 -28.97 10.11 29.80
CA SER A 574 -30.04 10.26 30.80
C SER A 574 -31.23 11.10 30.28
N SER A 575 -32.32 10.42 29.91
CA SER A 575 -33.68 10.91 29.66
C SER A 575 -33.93 11.96 28.57
N ASN A 576 -32.91 12.69 28.07
CA ASN A 576 -33.09 13.67 27.01
C ASN A 576 -32.06 13.55 25.89
N LEU A 577 -32.54 13.18 24.69
CA LEU A 577 -31.74 13.18 23.46
C LEU A 577 -31.38 14.62 23.07
N ASP A 578 -30.14 14.84 22.63
CA ASP A 578 -29.77 16.10 22.00
C ASP A 578 -30.37 16.21 20.59
N TYR A 579 -30.24 17.38 19.96
CA TYR A 579 -30.84 17.63 18.66
C TYR A 579 -30.27 16.71 17.56
N GLU A 580 -28.97 16.40 17.57
CA GLU A 580 -28.37 15.50 16.58
C GLU A 580 -28.86 14.07 16.76
N ASP A 581 -28.95 13.60 18.00
CA ASP A 581 -29.44 12.26 18.32
C ASP A 581 -30.93 12.10 18.02
N LYS A 582 -31.73 13.17 18.17
CA LYS A 582 -33.12 13.20 17.70
C LYS A 582 -33.22 13.03 16.19
N LEU A 583 -32.39 13.77 15.43
CA LEU A 583 -32.33 13.62 13.98
C LEU A 583 -31.89 12.22 13.57
N LYS A 584 -30.94 11.61 14.29
CA LYS A 584 -30.55 10.20 14.08
C LYS A 584 -31.73 9.25 14.31
N ALA A 585 -32.44 9.38 15.43
CA ALA A 585 -33.61 8.56 15.74
C ALA A 585 -34.72 8.69 14.68
N VAL A 586 -35.01 9.91 14.22
CA VAL A 586 -35.98 10.19 13.14
C VAL A 586 -35.58 9.47 11.85
N ASN A 587 -34.31 9.59 11.44
CA ASN A 587 -33.84 8.96 10.21
C ASN A 587 -33.81 7.42 10.33
N ILE A 588 -33.40 6.86 11.47
CA ILE A 588 -33.48 5.41 11.74
C ILE A 588 -34.92 4.93 11.56
N LEU A 589 -35.86 5.54 12.29
CA LEU A 589 -37.28 5.13 12.27
C LEU A 589 -37.89 5.26 10.88
N TYR A 590 -37.65 6.38 10.19
CA TYR A 590 -38.20 6.59 8.86
C TYR A 590 -37.73 5.52 7.86
N TYR A 591 -36.41 5.31 7.76
CA TYR A 591 -35.88 4.33 6.80
C TYR A 591 -36.21 2.89 7.19
N ALA A 592 -36.21 2.57 8.48
CA ALA A 592 -36.65 1.28 8.97
C ALA A 592 -38.10 0.97 8.60
N VAL A 593 -39.02 1.93 8.80
CA VAL A 593 -40.43 1.77 8.44
C VAL A 593 -40.57 1.53 6.94
N GLN A 594 -39.97 2.37 6.09
CA GLN A 594 -40.08 2.23 4.64
C GLN A 594 -39.62 0.86 4.16
N GLU A 595 -38.54 0.38 4.73
CA GLU A 595 -37.91 -0.84 4.28
C GLU A 595 -38.59 -2.09 4.85
N GLN A 596 -39.07 -2.03 6.09
CA GLN A 596 -39.93 -3.06 6.66
C GLN A 596 -41.21 -3.26 5.85
N LYS A 597 -41.81 -2.17 5.34
CA LYS A 597 -43.01 -2.26 4.48
C LYS A 597 -42.72 -3.10 3.23
N LYS A 598 -41.63 -2.81 2.52
CA LYS A 598 -41.21 -3.57 1.34
C LYS A 598 -40.89 -5.02 1.67
N GLN A 599 -40.19 -5.27 2.78
CA GLN A 599 -39.78 -6.60 3.19
C GLN A 599 -41.00 -7.50 3.46
N LEU A 600 -42.03 -6.99 4.13
CA LEU A 600 -43.27 -7.74 4.38
C LEU A 600 -43.97 -8.15 3.08
N ASP A 601 -44.04 -7.24 2.09
CA ASP A 601 -44.63 -7.55 0.79
C ASP A 601 -43.83 -8.64 0.05
N ILE A 602 -42.51 -8.50 0.00
CA ILE A 602 -41.62 -9.45 -0.69
C ILE A 602 -41.72 -10.84 -0.04
N VAL A 603 -41.55 -10.92 1.28
CA VAL A 603 -41.50 -12.22 1.98
C VAL A 603 -42.88 -12.88 1.95
N GLY A 604 -43.96 -12.11 2.16
CA GLY A 604 -45.33 -12.61 2.10
C GLY A 604 -45.72 -13.17 0.73
N ILE A 605 -45.19 -12.59 -0.36
CA ILE A 605 -45.45 -13.06 -1.74
C ILE A 605 -44.55 -14.24 -2.11
N TYR A 606 -43.23 -14.08 -1.96
CA TYR A 606 -42.27 -14.99 -2.56
C TYR A 606 -41.98 -16.21 -1.70
N LEU A 607 -41.91 -16.11 -0.37
CA LEU A 607 -41.56 -17.27 0.47
C LEU A 607 -42.54 -18.44 0.30
N PRO A 608 -43.87 -18.24 0.33
CA PRO A 608 -44.82 -19.34 0.11
C PRO A 608 -44.66 -19.97 -1.28
N LYS A 609 -44.36 -19.16 -2.29
CA LYS A 609 -44.17 -19.63 -3.67
C LYS A 609 -42.89 -20.45 -3.83
N LEU A 610 -41.83 -20.03 -3.16
CA LEU A 610 -40.55 -20.73 -3.11
C LEU A 610 -40.68 -22.08 -2.39
N LEU A 611 -41.37 -22.10 -1.24
CA LEU A 611 -41.70 -23.34 -0.55
C LEU A 611 -42.53 -24.27 -1.43
N GLU A 612 -43.54 -23.74 -2.13
CA GLU A 612 -44.35 -24.52 -3.07
C GLU A 612 -43.48 -25.16 -4.16
N ASN A 613 -42.60 -24.40 -4.79
CA ASN A 613 -41.74 -24.89 -5.87
C ASN A 613 -40.79 -25.98 -5.37
N ASN A 614 -40.12 -25.76 -4.24
CA ASN A 614 -39.17 -26.70 -3.65
C ASN A 614 -39.83 -28.02 -3.21
N GLU A 615 -41.04 -27.94 -2.66
CA GLU A 615 -41.82 -29.13 -2.27
C GLU A 615 -42.37 -29.86 -3.50
N ARG A 616 -42.86 -29.14 -4.51
CA ARG A 616 -43.31 -29.75 -5.77
C ARG A 616 -42.19 -30.48 -6.47
N GLU A 617 -40.99 -29.90 -6.52
CA GLU A 617 -39.84 -30.53 -7.15
C GLU A 617 -39.46 -31.84 -6.45
N LEU A 618 -39.35 -31.82 -5.11
CA LEU A 618 -39.05 -33.02 -4.33
C LEU A 618 -40.14 -34.08 -4.48
N MET A 619 -41.42 -33.71 -4.35
CA MET A 619 -42.52 -34.67 -4.50
C MET A 619 -42.57 -35.26 -5.90
N LYS A 620 -42.31 -34.46 -6.94
CA LYS A 620 -42.25 -34.94 -8.33
C LYS A 620 -41.13 -35.96 -8.53
N LYS A 621 -39.95 -35.76 -7.93
CA LYS A 621 -38.84 -36.75 -7.94
C LYS A 621 -39.27 -38.08 -7.32
N LEU A 622 -40.11 -38.03 -6.28
CA LEU A 622 -40.67 -39.20 -5.60
C LEU A 622 -41.92 -39.80 -6.30
N GLY A 623 -42.28 -39.33 -7.50
CA GLY A 623 -43.46 -39.79 -8.24
C GLY A 623 -44.80 -39.37 -7.60
N ARG A 624 -44.79 -38.35 -6.74
CA ARG A 624 -45.97 -37.81 -6.04
C ARG A 624 -46.27 -36.39 -6.51
N ASN A 625 -47.50 -35.93 -6.27
CA ASN A 625 -47.89 -34.54 -6.49
C ASN A 625 -48.37 -33.92 -5.18
N ILE A 626 -48.05 -32.65 -4.98
CA ILE A 626 -48.50 -31.85 -3.83
C ILE A 626 -49.47 -30.75 -4.28
N SER A 627 -50.52 -30.54 -3.50
CA SER A 627 -51.49 -29.46 -3.74
C SER A 627 -50.88 -28.08 -3.50
N SER A 628 -51.26 -27.07 -4.28
CA SER A 628 -50.90 -25.66 -4.03
C SER A 628 -51.61 -25.06 -2.81
N MET A 629 -52.69 -25.71 -2.34
CA MET A 629 -53.62 -25.11 -1.38
C MET A 629 -52.97 -24.71 -0.05
N PRO A 630 -52.07 -25.51 0.57
CA PRO A 630 -51.40 -25.11 1.82
C PRO A 630 -50.56 -23.83 1.65
N PHE A 631 -49.88 -23.70 0.51
CA PHE A 631 -49.01 -22.56 0.20
C PHE A 631 -49.80 -21.29 -0.13
N LYS A 632 -50.90 -21.41 -0.88
CA LYS A 632 -51.83 -20.29 -1.13
C LYS A 632 -52.48 -19.81 0.18
N GLY A 633 -52.80 -20.75 1.07
CA GLY A 633 -53.29 -20.46 2.42
C GLY A 633 -52.28 -19.63 3.22
N LEU A 634 -51.02 -20.09 3.26
CA LEU A 634 -49.92 -19.38 3.90
C LEU A 634 -49.76 -17.96 3.33
N GLN A 635 -49.71 -17.82 2.01
CA GLN A 635 -49.58 -16.52 1.34
C GLN A 635 -50.68 -15.55 1.74
N LYS A 636 -51.94 -15.99 1.76
CA LYS A 636 -53.07 -15.16 2.17
C LYS A 636 -52.95 -14.71 3.63
N GLN A 637 -52.58 -15.62 4.53
CA GLN A 637 -52.39 -15.31 5.95
C GLN A 637 -51.24 -14.33 6.16
N LEU A 638 -50.10 -14.58 5.53
CA LEU A 638 -48.91 -13.73 5.59
C LEU A 638 -49.16 -12.30 5.07
N LEU A 639 -49.89 -12.15 3.96
CA LEU A 639 -50.29 -10.84 3.44
C LEU A 639 -51.32 -10.15 4.34
N SER A 640 -52.23 -10.91 4.95
CA SER A 640 -53.18 -10.36 5.92
C SER A 640 -52.45 -9.82 7.16
N ILE A 641 -51.51 -10.59 7.73
CA ILE A 641 -50.69 -10.15 8.87
C ILE A 641 -49.82 -8.96 8.48
N ALA A 642 -49.18 -8.99 7.32
CA ALA A 642 -48.42 -7.86 6.78
C ALA A 642 -49.28 -6.59 6.74
N SER A 643 -50.52 -6.66 6.22
CA SER A 643 -51.41 -5.49 6.17
C SER A 643 -51.72 -4.88 7.54
N GLN A 644 -51.80 -5.70 8.60
CA GLN A 644 -52.00 -5.24 9.97
C GLN A 644 -50.74 -4.55 10.51
N ILE A 645 -49.56 -5.13 10.29
CA ILE A 645 -48.27 -4.53 10.66
C ILE A 645 -48.07 -3.19 9.92
N LEU A 646 -48.33 -3.15 8.61
CA LEU A 646 -48.23 -1.94 7.79
C LEU A 646 -49.09 -0.82 8.36
N ARG A 647 -50.31 -1.14 8.82
CA ARG A 647 -51.22 -0.17 9.45
C ARG A 647 -50.63 0.42 10.73
N SER A 648 -50.00 -0.40 11.56
CA SER A 648 -49.29 0.05 12.76
C SER A 648 -48.09 0.94 12.43
N LEU A 649 -47.26 0.54 11.46
CA LEU A 649 -46.07 1.31 11.06
C LEU A 649 -46.42 2.66 10.42
N ASN A 650 -47.58 2.78 9.77
CA ASN A 650 -48.04 4.04 9.18
C ASN A 650 -48.26 5.14 10.22
N GLU A 651 -48.52 4.81 11.50
CA GLU A 651 -48.64 5.83 12.55
C GLU A 651 -47.28 6.50 12.86
N ILE A 652 -46.18 5.74 12.79
CA ILE A 652 -44.82 6.29 12.88
C ILE A 652 -44.56 7.22 11.67
N GLU A 653 -44.87 6.75 10.47
CA GLU A 653 -44.67 7.53 9.24
C GLU A 653 -45.46 8.84 9.25
N ARG A 654 -46.73 8.80 9.67
CA ARG A 654 -47.58 10.00 9.85
C ARG A 654 -46.99 10.97 10.86
N THR A 655 -46.47 10.47 11.97
CA THR A 655 -45.82 11.29 13.00
C THR A 655 -44.58 12.00 12.42
N LEU A 656 -43.73 11.26 11.70
CA LEU A 656 -42.51 11.81 11.09
C LEU A 656 -42.80 12.75 9.91
N ALA A 657 -43.94 12.61 9.23
CA ALA A 657 -44.37 13.50 8.15
C ALA A 657 -44.57 14.96 8.58
N HIS A 658 -44.67 15.24 9.89
CA HIS A 658 -44.71 16.60 10.43
C HIS A 658 -43.35 17.30 10.48
N ILE A 659 -42.25 16.55 10.31
CA ILE A 659 -40.87 17.04 10.33
C ILE A 659 -40.07 16.58 9.09
N PRO A 660 -40.57 16.82 7.86
CA PRO A 660 -39.92 16.30 6.65
C PRO A 660 -38.51 16.87 6.43
N TYR A 661 -38.22 18.06 6.94
CA TYR A 661 -36.88 18.69 6.90
C TYR A 661 -35.85 17.98 7.79
N ALA A 662 -36.29 17.22 8.80
CA ALA A 662 -35.43 16.41 9.67
C ALA A 662 -35.01 15.09 9.02
N ILE A 663 -35.64 14.72 7.90
CA ILE A 663 -35.34 13.52 7.12
C ILE A 663 -34.35 13.91 6.03
N TYR A 664 -33.14 13.35 6.08
CA TYR A 664 -32.10 13.75 5.14
C TYR A 664 -32.27 13.07 3.77
N PRO A 665 -32.23 13.83 2.65
CA PRO A 665 -32.26 13.22 1.32
C PRO A 665 -31.02 12.35 1.10
N ASN A 666 -31.21 11.22 0.40
CA ASN A 666 -30.16 10.21 0.15
C ASN A 666 -29.12 10.65 -0.91
N THR A 667 -28.71 11.93 -0.95
CA THR A 667 -27.90 12.51 -2.03
C THR A 667 -26.45 12.87 -1.65
N ASN A 668 -26.05 12.71 -0.37
CA ASN A 668 -24.64 12.79 0.03
C ASN A 668 -24.04 11.39 0.22
N THR A 669 -23.90 10.62 -0.86
CA THR A 669 -23.42 9.22 -0.86
C THR A 669 -22.01 9.01 -1.42
N ARG A 670 -21.16 10.04 -1.55
CA ARG A 670 -19.75 9.81 -1.96
C ARG A 670 -18.61 10.44 -1.17
N PHE A 671 -18.79 11.42 -0.27
CA PHE A 671 -17.62 12.02 0.40
C PHE A 671 -17.75 12.40 1.89
N ALA A 672 -18.83 12.00 2.57
CA ALA A 672 -18.99 12.26 4.02
C ALA A 672 -19.38 11.02 4.85
N THR A 673 -19.19 9.81 4.29
CA THR A 673 -19.72 8.55 4.84
C THR A 673 -18.62 7.50 5.04
N ILE A 674 -17.51 7.91 5.65
CA ILE A 674 -16.52 6.98 6.24
C ILE A 674 -16.74 6.85 7.77
N ASN A 675 -17.52 7.73 8.42
CA ASN A 675 -17.61 7.75 9.89
C ASN A 675 -19.01 7.80 10.53
N SER A 676 -20.10 7.61 9.80
CA SER A 676 -21.42 7.51 10.45
C SER A 676 -21.92 6.07 10.51
N ARG A 677 -21.85 5.49 11.71
CA ARG A 677 -22.45 4.22 12.17
C ARG A 677 -23.94 4.01 11.81
N TYR A 678 -24.58 4.96 11.13
CA TYR A 678 -26.03 5.06 10.98
C TYR A 678 -26.54 4.70 9.58
N ARG A 679 -25.70 4.56 8.55
CA ARG A 679 -26.16 4.12 7.22
C ARG A 679 -26.04 2.63 6.95
N GLN A 680 -25.17 1.91 7.64
CA GLN A 680 -24.98 0.48 7.35
C GLN A 680 -25.88 -0.44 8.16
N ALA A 681 -26.40 0.00 9.30
CA ALA A 681 -27.41 -0.75 10.04
C ALA A 681 -28.82 -0.62 9.44
N GLY A 682 -29.20 0.58 8.97
CA GLY A 682 -30.51 0.84 8.35
C GLY A 682 -30.57 0.64 6.83
N ALA A 683 -29.50 0.93 6.07
CA ALA A 683 -29.52 0.89 4.60
C ALA A 683 -28.65 -0.23 3.97
N GLN A 684 -27.55 -0.67 4.60
CA GLN A 684 -26.83 -1.87 4.14
C GLN A 684 -27.35 -3.17 4.77
N GLY A 685 -28.00 -3.08 5.94
CA GLY A 685 -28.81 -4.17 6.49
C GLY A 685 -30.02 -4.54 5.62
N LEU A 686 -30.33 -3.75 4.60
CA LEU A 686 -31.51 -3.96 3.75
C LEU A 686 -31.25 -3.94 2.24
N VAL A 687 -30.33 -3.12 1.71
CA VAL A 687 -29.97 -3.23 0.27
C VAL A 687 -28.97 -4.37 0.02
N GLY A 688 -28.03 -4.58 0.95
CA GLY A 688 -27.08 -5.71 0.89
C GLY A 688 -27.72 -7.01 1.35
N ALA A 689 -28.59 -6.95 2.37
CA ALA A 689 -29.32 -8.13 2.78
C ALA A 689 -30.36 -8.50 1.71
N ALA A 690 -31.30 -7.66 1.29
CA ALA A 690 -32.29 -8.09 0.28
C ALA A 690 -31.64 -8.45 -1.07
N GLY A 691 -30.50 -7.86 -1.46
CA GLY A 691 -29.77 -8.21 -2.67
C GLY A 691 -28.88 -9.46 -2.57
N ALA A 692 -28.22 -9.71 -1.44
CA ALA A 692 -27.34 -10.88 -1.25
C ALA A 692 -28.06 -12.09 -0.61
N ILE A 693 -29.17 -11.89 0.10
CA ILE A 693 -29.99 -12.95 0.73
C ILE A 693 -30.53 -13.94 -0.31
N PHE A 694 -30.74 -13.52 -1.55
CA PHE A 694 -31.26 -14.39 -2.59
C PHE A 694 -30.18 -15.30 -3.24
N THR A 695 -28.89 -15.08 -3.00
CA THR A 695 -27.78 -15.69 -3.78
C THR A 695 -27.56 -17.19 -3.58
N GLY A 696 -28.21 -17.85 -2.60
CA GLY A 696 -28.00 -19.28 -2.33
C GLY A 696 -29.04 -20.24 -2.95
N ALA A 697 -30.23 -19.78 -3.31
CA ALA A 697 -31.29 -20.63 -3.91
C ALA A 697 -32.44 -19.85 -4.58
N PHE A 698 -32.48 -18.51 -4.48
CA PHE A 698 -33.69 -17.73 -4.76
C PHE A 698 -33.45 -16.45 -5.60
N SER A 699 -32.31 -16.35 -6.30
CA SER A 699 -31.77 -15.13 -6.95
C SER A 699 -32.34 -14.74 -8.31
N LEU A 700 -33.63 -14.91 -8.59
CA LEU A 700 -34.13 -14.63 -9.94
C LEU A 700 -35.26 -13.60 -10.11
N MET A 701 -35.75 -12.86 -9.10
CA MET A 701 -36.67 -11.75 -9.40
C MET A 701 -36.64 -10.57 -8.41
N GLY A 702 -36.31 -9.38 -8.95
CA GLY A 702 -36.61 -8.05 -8.38
C GLY A 702 -35.70 -7.64 -7.21
N ILE A 703 -35.20 -6.41 -7.07
CA ILE A 703 -35.79 -5.11 -7.42
C ILE A 703 -34.62 -4.13 -7.65
N LEU A 704 -34.51 -3.62 -8.88
CA LEU A 704 -33.86 -2.36 -9.20
C LEU A 704 -35.00 -1.37 -9.52
N ASN A 705 -34.93 -0.18 -8.93
CA ASN A 705 -35.77 1.01 -9.14
C ASN A 705 -36.96 1.24 -8.20
N SER A 706 -36.83 2.23 -7.33
CA SER A 706 -37.78 3.37 -7.25
C SER A 706 -37.16 4.49 -6.42
N ALA A 707 -36.53 5.44 -7.10
CA ALA A 707 -36.24 6.77 -6.57
C ALA A 707 -37.45 7.66 -6.86
N VAL A 708 -38.03 8.29 -5.83
CA VAL A 708 -39.00 9.38 -6.00
C VAL A 708 -38.46 10.62 -5.28
N ASN A 709 -38.45 11.71 -6.02
CA ASN A 709 -37.93 13.03 -5.68
C ASN A 709 -38.60 13.63 -4.45
N ILE A 710 -37.81 14.08 -3.48
CA ILE A 710 -38.16 15.22 -2.63
C ILE A 710 -36.88 16.05 -2.46
N LEU A 711 -36.79 17.14 -3.22
CA LEU A 711 -35.81 18.21 -3.06
C LEU A 711 -36.61 19.48 -2.90
N ASN A 712 -36.50 20.13 -1.74
CA ASN A 712 -36.61 21.57 -1.62
C ASN A 712 -35.80 22.03 -0.41
N THR A 713 -34.64 22.59 -0.72
CA THR A 713 -33.79 23.38 0.17
C THR A 713 -34.54 24.62 0.63
N TYR A 714 -34.77 24.75 1.94
CA TYR A 714 -35.14 26.02 2.56
C TYR A 714 -33.93 26.57 3.32
N LYS A 715 -33.53 27.81 3.00
CA LYS A 715 -32.70 28.64 3.86
C LYS A 715 -33.63 29.27 4.90
N MET A 716 -33.38 29.06 6.19
CA MET A 716 -34.30 29.50 7.25
C MET A 716 -33.66 30.37 8.32
N ASP A 717 -34.52 31.24 8.83
CA ASP A 717 -34.31 32.32 9.79
C ASP A 717 -34.21 31.79 11.24
N LYS A 718 -33.53 32.51 12.14
CA LYS A 718 -33.22 32.01 13.51
C LYS A 718 -34.44 31.76 14.41
N GLU A 719 -35.55 32.45 14.19
CA GLU A 719 -36.82 32.24 14.93
C GLU A 719 -37.55 30.96 14.47
N LEU A 720 -37.47 30.66 13.17
CA LEU A 720 -38.00 29.43 12.61
C LEU A 720 -37.20 28.20 13.06
N GLU A 721 -35.88 28.35 13.24
CA GLU A 721 -34.99 27.31 13.75
C GLU A 721 -35.43 26.80 15.14
N LYS A 722 -35.93 27.68 16.01
CA LYS A 722 -36.41 27.32 17.35
C LYS A 722 -37.74 26.57 17.31
N VAL A 723 -38.67 27.00 16.45
CA VAL A 723 -39.95 26.32 16.22
C VAL A 723 -39.74 24.94 15.60
N GLU A 724 -38.79 24.82 14.67
CA GLU A 724 -38.42 23.55 14.06
C GLU A 724 -37.74 22.60 15.05
N LYS A 725 -36.80 23.10 15.87
CA LYS A 725 -36.20 22.28 16.95
C LYS A 725 -37.23 21.71 17.91
N ASN A 726 -38.24 22.50 18.29
CA ASN A 726 -39.34 22.03 19.15
C ASN A 726 -40.25 21.00 18.45
N LYS A 727 -40.51 21.16 17.15
CA LYS A 727 -41.24 20.14 16.38
C LYS A 727 -40.45 18.83 16.32
N VAL A 728 -39.14 18.89 16.04
CA VAL A 728 -38.29 17.70 16.06
C VAL A 728 -38.34 17.02 17.43
N ASP A 729 -38.25 17.78 18.51
CA ASP A 729 -38.35 17.24 19.88
C ASP A 729 -39.63 16.42 20.10
N ILE A 730 -40.80 17.03 19.87
CA ILE A 730 -42.11 16.41 20.10
C ILE A 730 -42.32 15.19 19.19
N TYR A 731 -42.13 15.35 17.88
CA TYR A 731 -42.45 14.30 16.91
C TYR A 731 -41.43 13.15 16.96
N THR A 732 -40.19 13.39 17.39
CA THR A 732 -39.22 12.30 17.62
C THR A 732 -39.67 11.41 18.77
N TYR A 733 -40.01 11.99 19.94
CA TYR A 733 -40.45 11.19 21.08
C TYR A 733 -41.77 10.47 20.81
N GLN A 734 -42.73 11.13 20.15
CA GLN A 734 -43.97 10.46 19.73
C GLN A 734 -43.70 9.27 18.82
N ALA A 735 -42.80 9.42 17.83
CA ALA A 735 -42.45 8.33 16.92
C ALA A 735 -41.74 7.17 17.64
N ILE A 736 -40.84 7.47 18.58
CA ILE A 736 -40.19 6.48 19.44
C ILE A 736 -41.21 5.75 20.32
N ASP A 737 -42.16 6.47 20.93
CA ASP A 737 -43.18 5.89 21.80
C ASP A 737 -44.15 4.98 21.01
N TYR A 738 -44.57 5.41 19.81
CA TYR A 738 -45.35 4.55 18.91
C TYR A 738 -44.57 3.29 18.53
N PHE A 739 -43.30 3.43 18.20
CA PHE A 739 -42.44 2.29 17.89
C PHE A 739 -42.31 1.33 19.09
N LYS A 740 -42.06 1.84 20.30
CA LYS A 740 -42.01 1.05 21.52
C LYS A 740 -43.32 0.32 21.79
N HIS A 741 -44.44 1.00 21.65
CA HIS A 741 -45.77 0.41 21.80
C HIS A 741 -45.99 -0.75 20.82
N ILE A 742 -45.66 -0.55 19.54
CA ILE A 742 -45.73 -1.59 18.51
C ILE A 742 -44.85 -2.79 18.91
N MET A 743 -43.60 -2.55 19.30
CA MET A 743 -42.65 -3.60 19.68
C MET A 743 -43.06 -4.38 20.93
N GLN A 744 -43.69 -3.73 21.91
CA GLN A 744 -44.05 -4.37 23.18
C GLN A 744 -45.39 -5.11 23.13
N ILE A 745 -46.37 -4.59 22.37
CA ILE A 745 -47.74 -5.11 22.41
C ILE A 745 -48.09 -5.83 21.12
N MET A 746 -47.83 -5.23 19.96
CA MET A 746 -48.35 -5.73 18.68
C MET A 746 -47.45 -6.81 18.08
N ILE A 747 -46.13 -6.60 18.10
CA ILE A 747 -45.17 -7.52 17.48
C ILE A 747 -45.20 -8.92 18.09
N PRO A 748 -45.25 -9.13 19.42
CA PRO A 748 -45.41 -10.45 20.01
C PRO A 748 -46.63 -11.22 19.48
N TYR A 749 -47.77 -10.54 19.37
CA TYR A 749 -48.99 -11.10 18.81
C TYR A 749 -48.81 -11.49 17.34
N TYR A 750 -48.23 -10.61 16.51
CA TYR A 750 -48.01 -10.90 15.10
C TYR A 750 -47.01 -12.05 14.87
N ILE A 751 -46.00 -12.19 15.73
CA ILE A 751 -45.08 -13.33 15.69
C ILE A 751 -45.84 -14.63 15.94
N ASP A 752 -46.73 -14.66 16.93
CA ASP A 752 -47.55 -15.85 17.21
C ASP A 752 -48.47 -16.20 16.04
N GLU A 753 -49.15 -15.22 15.44
CA GLU A 753 -50.00 -15.42 14.25
C GLU A 753 -49.20 -15.98 13.05
N VAL A 754 -47.98 -15.48 12.81
CA VAL A 754 -47.08 -16.00 11.77
C VAL A 754 -46.67 -17.45 12.07
N ASN A 755 -46.31 -17.74 13.32
CA ASN A 755 -45.95 -19.09 13.75
C ASN A 755 -47.12 -20.08 13.56
N GLN A 756 -48.33 -19.68 13.95
CA GLN A 756 -49.53 -20.49 13.80
C GLN A 756 -49.86 -20.73 12.32
N ALA A 757 -49.82 -19.69 11.50
CA ALA A 757 -50.03 -19.79 10.05
C ALA A 757 -49.08 -20.85 9.44
N LEU A 758 -47.79 -20.73 9.74
CA LEU A 758 -46.78 -21.64 9.23
C LEU A 758 -46.92 -23.07 9.79
N PHE A 759 -47.27 -23.21 11.07
CA PHE A 759 -47.57 -24.51 11.68
C PHE A 759 -48.72 -25.23 10.98
N TYR A 760 -49.82 -24.53 10.70
CA TYR A 760 -50.95 -25.12 9.97
C TYR A 760 -50.57 -25.54 8.54
N THR A 761 -49.75 -24.74 7.86
CA THR A 761 -49.22 -25.10 6.55
C THR A 761 -48.36 -26.37 6.62
N PHE A 762 -47.41 -26.45 7.55
CA PHE A 762 -46.57 -27.64 7.68
C PHE A 762 -47.32 -28.88 8.16
N LYS A 763 -48.39 -28.73 8.95
CA LYS A 763 -49.29 -29.83 9.31
C LYS A 763 -50.02 -30.41 8.10
N GLN A 764 -50.33 -29.59 7.10
CA GLN A 764 -50.91 -30.07 5.84
C GLN A 764 -49.84 -30.71 4.94
N ILE A 765 -48.63 -30.15 4.90
CA ILE A 765 -47.51 -30.68 4.10
C ILE A 765 -47.00 -32.01 4.68
N SER A 766 -46.99 -32.19 6.00
CA SER A 766 -46.46 -33.40 6.64
C SER A 766 -47.19 -34.67 6.21
N GLN A 767 -48.46 -34.57 5.84
CA GLN A 767 -49.27 -35.68 5.33
C GLN A 767 -48.65 -36.36 4.10
N TYR A 768 -47.92 -35.60 3.28
CA TYR A 768 -47.22 -36.12 2.10
C TYR A 768 -45.94 -36.91 2.46
N TYR A 769 -45.43 -36.72 3.68
CA TYR A 769 -44.24 -37.37 4.22
C TYR A 769 -44.52 -38.63 5.07
N VAL A 770 -45.74 -38.81 5.57
CA VAL A 770 -46.12 -39.93 6.48
C VAL A 770 -45.78 -41.31 5.90
N ASN A 771 -45.96 -41.48 4.58
CA ASN A 771 -45.71 -42.76 3.89
C ASN A 771 -44.35 -42.80 3.16
N LEU A 772 -43.37 -41.97 3.55
CA LEU A 772 -42.03 -41.93 2.95
C LEU A 772 -40.98 -42.70 3.79
N ASN A 773 -41.43 -43.66 4.62
CA ASN A 773 -40.63 -44.59 5.45
C ASN A 773 -39.12 -44.51 5.19
N ASP A 774 -38.39 -43.81 6.08
CA ASP A 774 -36.93 -43.72 6.10
C ASP A 774 -36.21 -43.62 4.74
N SER A 775 -36.86 -43.00 3.74
CA SER A 775 -36.32 -42.86 2.39
C SER A 775 -34.99 -42.14 2.43
N SER A 776 -33.95 -42.81 1.97
CA SER A 776 -32.59 -42.29 2.01
C SER A 776 -32.44 -40.98 1.24
N GLU A 777 -33.12 -40.87 0.09
CA GLU A 777 -33.15 -39.67 -0.76
C GLU A 777 -33.77 -38.48 0.00
N VAL A 778 -34.91 -38.70 0.65
CA VAL A 778 -35.62 -37.66 1.42
C VAL A 778 -34.81 -37.22 2.64
N LYS A 779 -34.20 -38.17 3.37
CA LYS A 779 -33.32 -37.84 4.50
C LYS A 779 -32.15 -36.96 4.05
N MET A 780 -31.49 -37.31 2.95
CA MET A 780 -30.36 -36.55 2.42
C MET A 780 -30.75 -35.14 1.98
N GLU A 781 -31.87 -35.00 1.26
CA GLU A 781 -32.39 -33.70 0.83
C GLU A 781 -32.74 -32.81 2.02
N LEU A 782 -33.44 -33.35 3.03
CA LEU A 782 -33.77 -32.60 4.25
C LEU A 782 -32.52 -32.18 5.01
N ILE A 783 -31.52 -33.06 5.16
CA ILE A 783 -30.22 -32.70 5.77
C ILE A 783 -29.54 -31.57 5.01
N HIS A 784 -29.57 -31.59 3.67
CA HIS A 784 -29.00 -30.51 2.87
C HIS A 784 -29.71 -29.18 3.13
N ARG A 785 -31.04 -29.15 3.04
CA ARG A 785 -31.87 -27.95 3.29
C ARG A 785 -31.68 -27.40 4.70
N ILE A 786 -31.66 -28.29 5.71
CA ILE A 786 -31.37 -27.94 7.11
C ILE A 786 -29.98 -27.31 7.23
N SER A 787 -28.99 -27.84 6.51
CA SER A 787 -27.62 -27.29 6.55
C SER A 787 -27.52 -25.90 5.92
N ASP A 788 -28.27 -25.64 4.84
CA ASP A 788 -28.34 -24.31 4.23
C ASP A 788 -28.97 -23.28 5.17
N LEU A 789 -30.10 -23.62 5.79
CA LEU A 789 -30.80 -22.76 6.74
C LEU A 789 -29.95 -22.52 8.00
N TYR A 790 -29.30 -23.56 8.52
CA TYR A 790 -28.37 -23.43 9.64
C TYR A 790 -27.22 -22.46 9.30
N THR A 791 -26.61 -22.61 8.13
CA THR A 791 -25.52 -21.74 7.66
C THR A 791 -25.98 -20.29 7.64
N MET A 792 -27.14 -20.01 7.05
CA MET A 792 -27.71 -18.66 7.03
C MET A 792 -27.85 -18.07 8.44
N LYS A 793 -28.28 -18.86 9.43
CA LYS A 793 -28.44 -18.40 10.83
C LYS A 793 -27.13 -18.06 11.53
N GLN A 794 -26.04 -18.74 11.18
CA GLN A 794 -24.73 -18.52 11.79
C GLN A 794 -23.98 -17.32 11.20
N LEU A 795 -24.33 -16.92 9.97
CA LEU A 795 -23.75 -15.74 9.35
C LEU A 795 -24.20 -14.44 10.05
N PRO A 796 -23.36 -13.40 10.02
CA PRO A 796 -23.67 -12.13 10.66
C PRO A 796 -24.89 -11.44 10.03
N ILE A 797 -25.52 -10.56 10.80
CA ILE A 797 -26.66 -9.74 10.34
C ILE A 797 -26.20 -8.78 9.25
N SER A 798 -25.05 -8.14 9.46
CA SER A 798 -24.36 -7.29 8.49
C SER A 798 -22.87 -7.18 8.84
N ASP A 799 -22.09 -6.58 7.96
CA ASP A 799 -20.66 -6.35 8.19
C ASP A 799 -20.39 -5.46 9.42
N LEU A 800 -21.33 -4.59 9.77
CA LEU A 800 -21.26 -3.76 10.98
C LEU A 800 -21.85 -4.42 12.23
N MET A 801 -22.86 -5.29 12.04
CA MET A 801 -23.49 -6.01 13.15
C MET A 801 -23.10 -7.48 13.06
N VAL A 802 -21.89 -7.76 13.57
CA VAL A 802 -21.24 -9.07 13.45
C VAL A 802 -21.93 -10.16 14.31
N LYS A 803 -22.96 -9.81 15.08
CA LYS A 803 -23.81 -10.79 15.77
C LYS A 803 -24.45 -11.73 14.73
N PRO A 804 -24.47 -13.06 14.97
CA PRO A 804 -25.10 -14.01 14.06
C PRO A 804 -26.61 -13.75 13.97
N LYS A 805 -27.25 -14.01 12.82
CA LYS A 805 -28.71 -13.85 12.66
C LYS A 805 -29.51 -14.66 13.68
N LYS A 806 -28.96 -15.79 14.13
CA LYS A 806 -29.46 -16.60 15.24
C LYS A 806 -29.77 -15.77 16.50
N TYR A 807 -28.95 -14.76 16.82
CA TYR A 807 -29.16 -13.89 17.97
C TYR A 807 -30.51 -13.15 17.88
N LEU A 808 -30.85 -12.57 16.72
CA LEU A 808 -32.15 -11.90 16.54
C LEU A 808 -33.30 -12.89 16.56
N ILE A 809 -33.11 -14.08 15.99
CA ILE A 809 -34.12 -15.14 16.03
C ILE A 809 -34.46 -15.51 17.49
N GLU A 810 -33.45 -15.66 18.35
CA GLU A 810 -33.65 -15.93 19.78
C GLU A 810 -34.39 -14.78 20.48
N GLN A 811 -34.07 -13.51 20.15
CA GLN A 811 -34.78 -12.34 20.66
C GLN A 811 -36.25 -12.34 20.22
N ILE A 812 -36.53 -12.59 18.94
CA ILE A 812 -37.89 -12.67 18.40
C ILE A 812 -38.67 -13.78 19.12
N GLN A 813 -38.10 -14.96 19.28
CA GLN A 813 -38.76 -16.07 19.99
C GLN A 813 -39.03 -15.75 21.46
N SER A 814 -38.09 -15.11 22.14
CA SER A 814 -38.25 -14.73 23.55
C SER A 814 -39.37 -13.70 23.76
N SER A 815 -39.65 -12.88 22.75
CA SER A 815 -40.69 -11.84 22.82
C SER A 815 -42.11 -12.38 22.88
N ILE A 816 -42.36 -13.63 22.50
CA ILE A 816 -43.69 -14.26 22.60
C ILE A 816 -44.07 -14.53 24.07
N ASN A 817 -43.08 -14.69 24.95
CA ASN A 817 -43.27 -14.94 26.39
C ASN A 817 -43.67 -13.69 27.17
N VAL A 818 -44.39 -12.73 26.56
CA VAL A 818 -45.00 -11.63 27.30
C VAL A 818 -45.90 -12.23 28.37
N ASN A 819 -45.70 -11.78 29.60
CA ASN A 819 -46.40 -12.26 30.77
C ASN A 819 -47.90 -11.95 30.65
N MET A 820 -48.66 -12.84 30.00
CA MET A 820 -50.12 -12.72 29.82
C MET A 820 -50.84 -12.54 31.17
N ALA A 821 -50.22 -12.97 32.28
CA ALA A 821 -50.70 -12.73 33.64
C ALA A 821 -50.66 -11.24 34.05
N GLU A 822 -49.69 -10.48 33.56
CA GLU A 822 -49.52 -9.05 33.84
C GLU A 822 -50.48 -8.18 33.00
N ILE A 823 -50.69 -8.56 31.73
CA ILE A 823 -51.68 -7.93 30.84
C ILE A 823 -53.12 -8.24 31.30
N ASN A 824 -53.43 -9.48 31.69
CA ASN A 824 -54.75 -9.83 32.24
C ASN A 824 -55.07 -9.06 33.53
N ASN A 825 -54.10 -8.91 34.43
CA ASN A 825 -54.31 -8.19 35.69
C ASN A 825 -54.63 -6.70 35.49
N ASN A 826 -54.11 -6.07 34.44
CA ASN A 826 -54.38 -4.66 34.15
C ASN A 826 -55.67 -4.44 33.35
N LEU A 827 -56.01 -5.35 32.41
CA LEU A 827 -57.27 -5.29 31.68
C LEU A 827 -58.49 -5.60 32.57
N LEU A 828 -58.36 -6.55 33.51
CA LEU A 828 -59.43 -6.90 34.45
C LEU A 828 -59.65 -5.83 35.52
N LYS A 829 -58.63 -5.02 35.86
CA LYS A 829 -58.76 -3.89 36.79
C LYS A 829 -59.31 -2.61 36.17
N GLY A 830 -59.25 -2.47 34.84
CA GLY A 830 -59.75 -1.28 34.12
C GLY A 830 -61.26 -1.23 33.89
N GLY A 831 -62.01 -2.25 34.32
CA GLY A 831 -63.47 -2.33 34.23
C GLY A 831 -64.23 -1.95 35.51
N GLY A 832 -63.55 -1.42 36.52
CA GLY A 832 -64.17 -0.85 37.72
C GLY A 832 -64.27 0.66 37.58
N GLU A 833 -65.49 1.14 37.41
CA GLU A 833 -65.90 2.55 37.34
C GLU A 833 -65.25 3.43 38.41
N ASN A 834 -64.86 4.65 38.02
CA ASN A 834 -65.03 5.81 38.91
C ASN A 834 -66.16 6.65 38.31
N VAL A 835 -67.34 6.47 38.92
CA VAL A 835 -68.29 7.55 39.21
C VAL A 835 -67.65 8.52 40.19
#